data_AF-A0A1Q6GD16-F1
#
_entry.id   AF-A0A1Q6GD16-F1
#
_cell.length_a   1.000
_cell.length_b   1.000
_cell.length_c   1.000
_cell.angle_alpha   90.00
_cell.angle_beta   90.00
_cell.angle_gamma   90.00
#
_symmetry.space_group_name_H-M   'P 1'
#
loop_
_entity.id
_entity.type
_entity.pdbx_description
1 polymer ?
#
loop_
_entity_poly.entity_id
_entity_poly.type
_entity_poly.pdbx_seq_one_letter_code
_entity_poly.pdbx_strand_id
1 'polypeptide(L)'
;MLINRQRIYLPLSVLFMFSLLTSCFDEKLETNVKEGHVTITGINTRSYAGSEPGDGIDDKVETLRILAFDKATNVCKSNAFYYGAALTGTTLQHPIKQGEYNFIFLCNEPLHQDIQTLLDGINHYDDVKSIAYPAEFFNSDYIIPMIAENRGVKVLAGGKIEINNTVSTELVVKLRRLAARVDVVLKSKMDLGDINSTIFEGVTFSNLPNRVPLVHGLPSDPVSGWVYDNPTLTYNGTAITRNVIRKFTLNDNADYFEINSAFLTSADKANDLIWAARIKRVIVPSSYFATKTTEANAVDFTVNMIKDYSPSCKLQILSDPDYTLPANARLELTASIREPLEVNIKPSPWTSDVNDWEIVGNRILNVSHEKVKMTDLNGVRISFWSNMPVVRVLNTVQKQGESTKRITNEVFNCLAIDEINNPNPYRFYFDPLTGSGYMDLLIDGTNTVVGSPHIRTENMTGTYTLTLSAEEQDGKNALQREIEVVVTQEGLRFVHDPTKNGQGLFNGVFFKHNQKGERIITGQHGVNWDWSVEVPAEFRDWLIVSATPSFDPGVGTESPEDAEKYHVVPNQYKGETGYNISGLKGRIYFRIGVKESANFVANKDATPKFGYVNLKYRLSATWSPTMTIFIRQGEAPHYIYGPDDPIPGEVYNGWNGGTLISSEVREDMRLLASDSRNLGAAEFSPLNLTTDGLAGNGNPAYENVGIRGARFVDFPSQAGAFFQWAVDMGSNTDYSSYYRRAYNPTKSLNSTAFPWGYDEFPIMWDGATGISVYKSQFEVCPPGYRRPTDGYTNKISINGYYPYLPDVGSSATDFEDHKADIKYSELRTSLFLVPFAGNASSNADYKTTYTNVVSTNTGPGTYPYGKSGTARKQLKNTSFTFYSDGFFDRRPIKEASLGNYGVSLGNSKVAYQGVLYYNFDASKKIYRSVFFPATGRLNNKSGNLESAGSTGYYWSSSVGPGYNRSELISGTNDRRMRYGAWSLESAYNAHNMRLSYQGFAQAIRCVRE
;
A
#
# COMPACT_ATOMS: atom_id res chain seq x y z
N MET A 1 12.92 -4.49 86.39
CA MET A 1 14.19 -3.77 86.59
C MET A 1 14.22 -2.67 85.54
N LEU A 2 13.78 -1.45 85.84
CA LEU A 2 14.59 -0.36 86.45
C LEU A 2 15.82 -0.09 85.54
N ILE A 3 16.16 1.11 85.06
CA ILE A 3 15.82 2.48 85.45
C ILE A 3 16.59 3.44 84.51
N ASN A 4 16.09 4.67 84.34
CA ASN A 4 16.80 5.91 83.94
C ASN A 4 17.38 6.06 82.53
N ARG A 5 17.44 7.25 81.92
CA ARG A 5 16.77 8.56 82.04
C ARG A 5 17.53 9.45 81.04
N GLN A 6 16.81 10.37 80.39
CA GLN A 6 17.27 11.73 80.07
C GLN A 6 18.60 11.92 79.32
N ARG A 7 18.47 12.08 78.01
CA ARG A 7 19.10 13.13 77.18
C ARG A 7 18.50 12.95 75.79
N ILE A 8 17.70 13.90 75.30
CA ILE A 8 17.20 14.11 73.91
C ILE A 8 15.86 14.91 73.89
N TYR A 9 15.29 15.30 75.03
CA TYR A 9 14.09 16.17 75.09
C TYR A 9 14.36 17.68 75.26
N LEU A 10 15.50 18.17 74.75
CA LEU A 10 15.80 19.62 74.71
C LEU A 10 15.86 20.22 73.28
N PRO A 11 16.25 19.51 72.20
CA PRO A 11 16.18 20.06 70.86
C PRO A 11 14.78 19.95 70.22
N LEU A 12 13.93 19.01 70.66
CA LEU A 12 12.55 18.87 70.13
C LEU A 12 11.60 19.96 70.64
N SER A 13 11.81 20.42 71.87
CA SER A 13 10.98 21.44 72.52
C SER A 13 11.26 22.83 71.94
N VAL A 14 12.49 23.10 71.48
CA VAL A 14 12.86 24.36 70.82
C VAL A 14 12.40 24.38 69.36
N LEU A 15 12.34 23.23 68.68
CA LEU A 15 11.77 23.13 67.33
C LEU A 15 10.25 23.33 67.32
N PHE A 16 9.54 22.86 68.36
CA PHE A 16 8.11 23.12 68.56
C PHE A 16 7.81 24.56 69.00
N MET A 17 8.73 25.23 69.71
CA MET A 17 8.56 26.63 70.10
C MET A 17 8.87 27.63 68.96
N PHE A 18 9.74 27.28 68.00
CA PHE A 18 9.98 28.09 66.79
C PHE A 18 8.92 27.90 65.69
N SER A 19 8.11 26.84 65.75
CA SER A 19 6.95 26.65 64.86
C SER A 19 5.65 27.27 65.41
N LEU A 20 5.69 27.86 66.61
CA LEU A 20 4.57 28.59 67.23
C LEU A 20 4.68 30.13 67.09
N LEU A 21 5.66 30.65 66.34
CA LEU A 21 5.86 32.10 66.15
C LEU A 21 5.85 32.58 64.69
N THR A 22 5.34 31.78 63.75
CA THR A 22 5.10 32.25 62.36
C THR A 22 3.69 31.88 61.90
N SER A 23 2.70 32.48 62.54
CA SER A 23 1.39 32.72 61.93
C SER A 23 1.04 34.21 62.06
N CYS A 24 1.93 35.08 61.60
CA CYS A 24 1.46 36.31 60.95
C CYS A 24 0.98 35.88 59.55
N PHE A 25 -0.26 35.38 59.47
CA PHE A 25 -1.03 35.75 58.31
C PHE A 25 -1.46 37.19 58.55
N ASP A 26 -1.11 38.03 57.59
CA ASP A 26 -1.55 39.41 57.49
C ASP A 26 -3.09 39.38 57.36
N GLU A 27 -3.76 39.37 58.51
CA GLU A 27 -5.15 39.76 58.60
C GLU A 27 -5.15 41.25 58.26
N LYS A 28 -5.23 41.58 56.96
CA LYS A 28 -5.73 42.87 56.52
C LYS A 28 -7.21 42.93 56.93
N LEU A 29 -7.44 43.11 58.22
CA LEU A 29 -8.58 43.82 58.74
C LEU A 29 -8.43 45.26 58.26
N GLU A 30 -8.81 45.50 57.00
CA GLU A 30 -9.34 46.82 56.66
C GLU A 30 -10.61 46.99 57.52
N THR A 31 -10.42 47.65 58.66
CA THR A 31 -11.46 48.34 59.39
C THR A 31 -11.96 49.52 58.55
N ASN A 32 -12.60 49.22 57.43
CA ASN A 32 -13.50 50.13 56.74
C ASN A 32 -14.88 49.54 56.94
N VAL A 33 -15.73 50.24 57.67
CA VAL A 33 -17.13 49.87 57.95
C VAL A 33 -17.80 49.43 56.63
N LYS A 34 -17.95 48.11 56.43
CA LYS A 34 -18.63 47.54 55.26
C LYS A 34 -20.13 47.56 55.55
N GLU A 35 -20.82 48.65 55.21
CA GLU A 35 -22.27 48.78 55.41
C GLU A 35 -23.14 47.93 54.43
N GLY A 36 -22.55 46.93 53.78
CA GLY A 36 -23.20 45.98 52.87
C GLY A 36 -22.50 44.61 52.87
N HIS A 37 -23.26 43.56 52.57
CA HIS A 37 -22.77 42.22 52.30
C HIS A 37 -23.70 41.54 51.29
N VAL A 38 -23.21 40.52 50.60
CA VAL A 38 -24.04 39.62 49.78
C VAL A 38 -23.99 38.24 50.42
N THR A 39 -25.15 37.69 50.75
CA THR A 39 -25.27 36.29 51.16
C THR A 39 -25.37 35.44 49.90
N ILE A 40 -24.45 34.47 49.76
CA ILE A 40 -24.32 33.65 48.57
C ILE A 40 -24.70 32.21 48.89
N THR A 41 -25.53 31.62 48.03
CA THR A 41 -25.96 30.22 48.11
C THR A 41 -25.69 29.52 46.78
N GLY A 42 -25.78 28.18 46.75
CA GLY A 42 -25.52 27.39 45.53
C GLY A 42 -24.06 27.03 45.27
N ILE A 43 -23.15 27.29 46.22
CA ILE A 43 -21.71 26.94 46.12
C ILE A 43 -21.37 25.59 46.78
N ASN A 44 -22.24 25.07 47.66
CA ASN A 44 -21.84 23.96 48.52
C ASN A 44 -21.89 22.61 47.82
N THR A 45 -20.85 21.84 48.08
CA THR A 45 -20.80 20.41 47.85
C THR A 45 -21.81 19.75 48.79
N ARG A 46 -22.93 19.25 48.26
CA ARG A 46 -23.55 18.14 48.98
C ARG A 46 -22.54 17.01 48.89
N SER A 47 -22.23 16.34 50.01
CA SER A 47 -21.56 15.03 49.95
C SER A 47 -22.53 14.08 49.25
N TYR A 48 -22.55 14.15 47.92
CA TYR A 48 -23.32 13.25 47.09
C TYR A 48 -22.41 12.06 46.84
N ALA A 49 -22.57 11.00 47.61
CA ALA A 49 -22.15 9.70 47.14
C ALA A 49 -23.16 9.31 46.04
N GLY A 50 -22.83 9.63 44.79
CA GLY A 50 -23.71 9.31 43.67
C GLY A 50 -23.88 7.83 43.43
N SER A 51 -24.65 7.49 42.40
CA SER A 51 -24.86 6.11 41.99
C SER A 51 -23.60 5.48 41.37
N GLU A 52 -22.63 6.29 40.93
CA GLU A 52 -21.34 5.82 40.40
C GLU A 52 -20.15 6.24 41.28
N PRO A 53 -19.07 5.42 41.35
CA PRO A 53 -17.82 5.80 42.01
C PRO A 53 -17.26 7.12 41.47
N GLY A 54 -17.00 8.07 42.36
CA GLY A 54 -16.40 9.36 42.03
C GLY A 54 -17.39 10.50 41.77
N ASP A 55 -18.71 10.27 41.69
CA ASP A 55 -19.68 11.36 41.47
C ASP A 55 -19.59 12.49 42.52
N GLY A 56 -19.22 12.16 43.76
CA GLY A 56 -19.06 13.16 44.82
C GLY A 56 -17.88 14.12 44.64
N ILE A 57 -16.88 13.78 43.81
CA ILE A 57 -15.75 14.68 43.52
C ILE A 57 -16.10 15.67 42.40
N ASP A 58 -17.02 15.32 41.50
CA ASP A 58 -17.41 16.15 40.34
C ASP A 58 -18.18 17.41 40.78
N ASP A 59 -18.94 17.33 41.88
CA ASP A 59 -19.65 18.44 42.52
C ASP A 59 -18.83 19.12 43.63
N LYS A 60 -17.59 18.66 43.88
CA LYS A 60 -16.79 19.17 44.99
C LYS A 60 -16.26 20.57 44.69
N VAL A 61 -16.28 21.45 45.67
CA VAL A 61 -15.79 22.83 45.68
C VAL A 61 -14.92 22.97 46.92
N GLU A 62 -13.61 23.04 46.72
CA GLU A 62 -12.63 23.20 47.80
C GLU A 62 -12.11 24.64 47.91
N THR A 63 -12.17 25.37 46.81
CA THR A 63 -11.75 26.77 46.72
C THR A 63 -12.78 27.58 45.96
N LEU A 64 -12.92 28.85 46.31
CA LEU A 64 -13.81 29.81 45.65
C LEU A 64 -13.13 31.17 45.60
N ARG A 65 -13.05 31.75 44.41
CA ARG A 65 -12.74 33.16 44.19
C ARG A 65 -13.98 33.92 43.80
N ILE A 66 -14.22 35.04 44.47
CA ILE A 66 -15.31 35.97 44.16
C ILE A 66 -14.71 37.24 43.58
N LEU A 67 -15.08 37.53 42.34
CA LEU A 67 -14.75 38.75 41.63
C LEU A 67 -16.01 39.62 41.55
N ALA A 68 -15.93 40.88 41.97
CA ALA A 68 -17.03 41.83 41.87
C ALA A 68 -16.59 43.06 41.08
N PHE A 69 -17.19 43.29 39.92
CA PHE A 69 -16.88 44.41 39.05
C PHE A 69 -17.97 45.46 39.12
N ASP A 70 -17.61 46.72 39.30
CA ASP A 70 -18.56 47.83 39.26
C ASP A 70 -19.26 47.87 37.88
N LYS A 71 -20.60 47.88 37.85
CA LYS A 71 -21.36 47.73 36.59
C LYS A 71 -21.10 48.88 35.61
N ALA A 72 -20.85 50.09 36.10
CA ALA A 72 -20.67 51.26 35.24
C ALA A 72 -19.24 51.36 34.69
N THR A 73 -18.25 50.97 35.49
CA THR A 73 -16.82 51.18 35.17
C THR A 73 -16.06 49.91 34.83
N ASN A 74 -16.65 48.72 35.06
CA ASN A 74 -16.00 47.40 34.93
C ASN A 74 -14.74 47.21 35.79
N VAL A 75 -14.44 48.12 36.72
CA VAL A 75 -13.31 48.01 37.64
C VAL A 75 -13.62 46.99 38.73
N CYS A 76 -12.66 46.10 39.01
CA CYS A 76 -12.73 45.13 40.10
C CYS A 76 -12.73 45.85 41.45
N LYS A 77 -13.81 45.67 42.23
CA LYS A 77 -13.97 46.21 43.59
C LYS A 77 -13.79 45.15 44.66
N SER A 78 -13.76 43.87 44.28
CA SER A 78 -13.50 42.75 45.16
C SER A 78 -12.88 41.61 44.35
N ASN A 79 -11.75 41.10 44.82
CA ASN A 79 -11.12 39.86 44.35
C ASN A 79 -10.73 39.07 45.60
N ALA A 80 -11.64 38.22 46.07
CA ALA A 80 -11.50 37.53 47.35
C ALA A 80 -11.45 36.02 47.16
N PHE A 81 -10.45 35.38 47.76
CA PHE A 81 -10.23 33.93 47.70
C PHE A 81 -10.62 33.26 49.03
N TYR A 82 -11.47 32.25 48.96
CA TYR A 82 -12.02 31.48 50.08
C TYR A 82 -11.65 30.01 49.96
N TYR A 83 -11.36 29.37 51.09
CA TYR A 83 -11.03 27.95 51.19
C TYR A 83 -11.35 27.42 52.61
N GLY A 84 -11.33 26.10 52.79
CA GLY A 84 -11.47 25.46 54.10
C GLY A 84 -12.80 25.78 54.79
N ALA A 85 -12.75 26.17 56.08
CA ALA A 85 -13.94 26.38 56.92
C ALA A 85 -14.95 27.37 56.34
N ALA A 86 -14.51 28.36 55.55
CA ALA A 86 -15.39 29.35 54.90
C ALA A 86 -16.40 28.72 53.91
N LEU A 87 -16.11 27.52 53.39
CA LEU A 87 -16.94 26.81 52.42
C LEU A 87 -17.70 25.62 53.02
N THR A 88 -17.69 25.47 54.35
CA THR A 88 -18.32 24.33 55.05
C THR A 88 -19.80 24.54 55.41
N GLY A 89 -20.30 25.77 55.36
CA GLY A 89 -21.69 26.13 55.67
C GLY A 89 -22.61 26.17 54.45
N THR A 90 -23.93 26.27 54.64
CA THR A 90 -24.89 26.34 53.51
C THR A 90 -24.92 27.69 52.79
N THR A 91 -24.34 28.72 53.39
CA THR A 91 -24.31 30.11 52.93
C THR A 91 -22.91 30.70 53.15
N LEU A 92 -22.47 31.56 52.23
CA LEU A 92 -21.24 32.35 52.38
C LEU A 92 -21.59 33.84 52.37
N GLN A 93 -21.15 34.60 53.37
CA GLN A 93 -21.31 36.05 53.37
C GLN A 93 -20.08 36.73 52.78
N HIS A 94 -20.26 37.39 51.63
CA HIS A 94 -19.22 38.16 50.97
C HIS A 94 -19.34 39.65 51.32
N PRO A 95 -18.36 40.24 52.03
CA PRO A 95 -18.47 41.63 52.46
C PRO A 95 -18.09 42.62 51.33
N ILE A 96 -19.03 43.47 50.90
CA ILE A 96 -18.87 44.43 49.79
C ILE A 96 -19.73 45.69 50.01
N LYS A 97 -19.28 46.86 49.52
CA LYS A 97 -20.05 48.12 49.64
C LYS A 97 -21.37 48.06 48.86
N GLN A 98 -22.33 48.90 49.23
CA GLN A 98 -23.55 49.10 48.44
C GLN A 98 -23.19 49.69 47.07
N GLY A 99 -23.85 49.20 46.03
CA GLY A 99 -23.51 49.51 44.64
C GLY A 99 -24.09 48.46 43.69
N GLU A 100 -23.94 48.65 42.39
CA GLU A 100 -24.39 47.70 41.38
C GLU A 100 -23.19 47.02 40.71
N TYR A 101 -23.17 45.70 40.71
CA TYR A 101 -21.99 44.90 40.33
C TYR A 101 -22.32 43.77 39.35
N ASN A 102 -21.34 43.39 38.54
CA ASN A 102 -21.29 42.10 37.86
C ASN A 102 -20.36 41.18 38.67
N PHE A 103 -20.87 40.05 39.13
CA PHE A 103 -20.10 39.07 39.89
C PHE A 103 -19.64 37.92 38.99
N ILE A 104 -18.39 37.49 39.16
CA ILE A 104 -17.87 36.23 38.64
C ILE A 104 -17.39 35.37 39.81
N PHE A 105 -17.78 34.12 39.82
CA PHE A 105 -17.39 33.12 40.80
C PHE A 105 -16.52 32.08 40.12
N LEU A 106 -15.34 31.82 40.65
CA LEU A 106 -14.43 30.78 40.16
C LEU A 106 -14.24 29.75 41.26
N CYS A 107 -14.67 28.51 41.02
CA CYS A 107 -14.47 27.41 41.96
C CYS A 107 -13.33 26.51 41.49
N ASN A 108 -12.60 25.95 42.45
CA ASN A 108 -11.52 24.99 42.21
C ASN A 108 -10.48 25.54 41.24
N GLU A 109 -10.00 26.75 41.50
CA GLU A 109 -8.91 27.31 40.69
C GLU A 109 -7.67 26.38 40.75
N PRO A 110 -7.00 26.12 39.62
CA PRO A 110 -5.81 25.28 39.60
C PRO A 110 -4.71 25.74 40.56
N LEU A 111 -4.13 24.79 41.30
CA LEU A 111 -3.02 25.04 42.24
C LEU A 111 -1.68 25.19 41.49
N HIS A 112 -1.59 26.21 40.63
CA HIS A 112 -0.38 26.56 39.87
C HIS A 112 -0.06 28.04 40.04
N GLN A 113 1.19 28.35 40.38
CA GLN A 113 1.64 29.70 40.74
C GLN A 113 1.33 30.76 39.65
N ASP A 114 1.54 30.41 38.39
CA ASP A 114 1.29 31.33 37.27
C ASP A 114 -0.20 31.67 37.13
N ILE A 115 -1.09 30.70 37.40
CA ILE A 115 -2.53 30.89 37.32
C ILE A 115 -3.01 31.74 38.49
N GLN A 116 -2.52 31.47 39.70
CA GLN A 116 -2.81 32.30 40.88
C GLN A 116 -2.38 33.75 40.66
N THR A 117 -1.18 33.96 40.09
CA THR A 117 -0.69 35.31 39.75
C THR A 117 -1.60 36.03 38.76
N LEU A 118 -2.09 35.33 37.72
CA LEU A 118 -3.05 35.89 36.77
C LEU A 118 -4.40 36.23 37.43
N LEU A 119 -4.90 35.35 38.30
CA LEU A 119 -6.18 35.54 38.99
C LEU A 119 -6.13 36.65 40.05
N ASP A 120 -5.02 36.77 40.78
CA ASP A 120 -4.78 37.86 41.73
C ASP A 120 -4.61 39.21 41.02
N GLY A 121 -4.11 39.20 39.78
CA GLY A 121 -3.91 40.37 38.93
C GLY A 121 -5.17 40.95 38.27
N ILE A 122 -6.36 40.36 38.48
CA ILE A 122 -7.62 40.82 37.88
C ILE A 122 -8.05 42.15 38.51
N ASN A 123 -7.96 43.24 37.74
CA ASN A 123 -8.32 44.60 38.14
C ASN A 123 -9.49 45.17 37.33
N HIS A 124 -9.80 44.57 36.18
CA HIS A 124 -10.90 44.95 35.29
C HIS A 124 -11.62 43.72 34.76
N TYR A 125 -12.92 43.85 34.45
CA TYR A 125 -13.74 42.74 33.94
C TYR A 125 -13.13 42.05 32.71
N ASP A 126 -12.53 42.85 31.82
CA ASP A 126 -11.90 42.34 30.59
C ASP A 126 -10.65 41.49 30.83
N ASP A 127 -10.00 41.57 32.00
CA ASP A 127 -8.81 40.77 32.30
C ASP A 127 -9.15 39.27 32.25
N VAL A 128 -10.39 38.91 32.63
CA VAL A 128 -10.92 37.53 32.58
C VAL A 128 -10.89 36.95 31.15
N LYS A 129 -11.00 37.80 30.11
CA LYS A 129 -10.98 37.38 28.70
C LYS A 129 -9.63 36.83 28.25
N SER A 130 -8.57 37.02 29.03
CA SER A 130 -7.22 36.53 28.71
C SER A 130 -6.83 35.26 29.46
N ILE A 131 -7.66 34.80 30.41
CA ILE A 131 -7.32 33.71 31.33
C ILE A 131 -7.90 32.37 30.84
N ALA A 132 -7.06 31.34 30.83
CA ALA A 132 -7.43 29.97 30.51
C ALA A 132 -6.70 29.00 31.45
N TYR A 133 -7.36 27.91 31.82
CA TYR A 133 -6.75 26.86 32.64
C TYR A 133 -6.16 25.76 31.75
N PRO A 134 -4.93 25.28 32.02
CA PRO A 134 -4.30 24.18 31.27
C PRO A 134 -5.10 22.87 31.31
N ALA A 135 -5.00 22.08 30.24
CA ALA A 135 -5.73 20.83 30.07
C ALA A 135 -5.44 19.79 31.16
N GLU A 136 -4.28 19.81 31.79
CA GLU A 136 -3.87 18.86 32.84
C GLU A 136 -4.74 18.91 34.09
N PHE A 137 -5.37 20.06 34.38
CA PHE A 137 -6.28 20.24 35.51
C PHE A 137 -7.71 19.74 35.24
N PHE A 138 -8.01 19.30 34.03
CA PHE A 138 -9.32 18.77 33.65
C PHE A 138 -9.29 17.25 33.56
N ASN A 139 -8.91 16.57 34.64
CA ASN A 139 -8.84 15.10 34.66
C ASN A 139 -9.70 14.51 35.77
N SER A 140 -9.81 13.19 35.74
CA SER A 140 -10.69 12.45 36.62
C SER A 140 -10.19 12.39 38.06
N ASP A 141 -8.91 12.65 38.32
CA ASP A 141 -8.31 12.58 39.65
C ASP A 141 -8.37 13.91 40.42
N TYR A 142 -8.69 15.02 39.74
CA TYR A 142 -8.83 16.34 40.36
C TYR A 142 -10.29 16.79 40.49
N ILE A 143 -10.51 17.70 41.44
CA ILE A 143 -11.74 18.50 41.56
C ILE A 143 -11.86 19.42 40.33
N ILE A 144 -13.08 19.56 39.81
CA ILE A 144 -13.30 20.18 38.49
C ILE A 144 -13.40 21.71 38.63
N PRO A 145 -12.62 22.50 37.86
CA PRO A 145 -12.79 23.95 37.81
C PRO A 145 -14.18 24.37 37.33
N MET A 146 -14.80 25.34 37.99
CA MET A 146 -16.15 25.84 37.65
C MET A 146 -16.20 27.35 37.61
N ILE A 147 -17.14 27.90 36.84
CA ILE A 147 -17.38 29.34 36.73
C ILE A 147 -18.87 29.66 36.83
N ALA A 148 -19.20 30.80 37.42
CA ALA A 148 -20.53 31.40 37.31
C ALA A 148 -20.44 32.91 37.12
N GLU A 149 -21.46 33.49 36.47
CA GLU A 149 -21.63 34.92 36.33
C GLU A 149 -23.05 35.36 36.73
N ASN A 150 -23.13 36.43 37.53
CA ASN A 150 -24.37 37.13 37.81
C ASN A 150 -24.20 38.62 37.51
N ARG A 151 -24.90 39.12 36.49
CA ARG A 151 -24.83 40.53 36.06
C ARG A 151 -25.88 41.41 36.73
N GLY A 152 -25.54 42.68 36.95
CA GLY A 152 -26.48 43.70 37.42
C GLY A 152 -27.05 43.44 38.82
N VAL A 153 -26.23 42.91 39.72
CA VAL A 153 -26.61 42.66 41.11
C VAL A 153 -26.44 43.96 41.91
N LYS A 154 -27.55 44.56 42.33
CA LYS A 154 -27.54 45.79 43.14
C LYS A 154 -27.57 45.44 44.62
N VAL A 155 -26.48 45.74 45.32
CA VAL A 155 -26.31 45.49 46.76
C VAL A 155 -26.93 46.64 47.55
N LEU A 156 -27.88 46.30 48.43
CA LEU A 156 -28.63 47.22 49.27
C LEU A 156 -28.17 47.13 50.74
N ALA A 157 -28.64 48.07 51.56
CA ALA A 157 -28.43 48.02 53.00
C ALA A 157 -29.03 46.75 53.64
N GLY A 158 -28.37 46.24 54.68
CA GLY A 158 -28.88 45.12 55.48
C GLY A 158 -28.79 43.74 54.81
N GLY A 159 -27.92 43.56 53.81
CA GLY A 159 -27.67 42.25 53.19
C GLY A 159 -28.65 41.85 52.10
N LYS A 160 -29.52 42.77 51.66
CA LYS A 160 -30.47 42.55 50.56
C LYS A 160 -29.80 42.85 49.22
N ILE A 161 -30.24 42.16 48.18
CA ILE A 161 -29.85 42.42 46.80
C ILE A 161 -31.07 42.65 45.92
N GLU A 162 -30.91 43.38 44.83
CA GLU A 162 -31.92 43.58 43.80
C GLU A 162 -31.35 43.14 42.44
N ILE A 163 -32.05 42.24 41.76
CA ILE A 163 -31.76 41.75 40.41
C ILE A 163 -33.04 41.88 39.59
N ASN A 164 -33.01 42.53 38.43
CA ASN A 164 -34.19 42.73 37.57
C ASN A 164 -35.41 43.29 38.35
N ASN A 165 -35.20 44.30 39.21
CA ASN A 165 -36.21 44.92 40.08
C ASN A 165 -36.86 43.98 41.12
N THR A 166 -36.26 42.81 41.36
CA THR A 166 -36.71 41.84 42.37
C THR A 166 -35.74 41.83 43.53
N VAL A 167 -36.23 42.10 44.75
CA VAL A 167 -35.42 42.07 45.96
C VAL A 167 -35.32 40.65 46.50
N SER A 168 -34.10 40.18 46.74
CA SER A 168 -33.76 38.90 47.35
C SER A 168 -32.85 39.11 48.56
N THR A 169 -32.81 38.14 49.47
CA THR A 169 -31.85 38.09 50.60
C THR A 169 -30.63 37.23 50.29
N GLU A 170 -30.66 36.49 49.18
CA GLU A 170 -29.60 35.56 48.79
C GLU A 170 -29.33 35.64 47.27
N LEU A 171 -28.04 35.61 46.92
CA LEU A 171 -27.57 35.42 45.55
C LEU A 171 -27.34 33.93 45.30
N VAL A 172 -28.19 33.31 44.49
CA VAL A 172 -28.04 31.91 44.10
C VAL A 172 -27.04 31.83 42.94
N VAL A 173 -25.91 31.18 43.17
CA VAL A 173 -24.87 30.95 42.17
C VAL A 173 -25.15 29.64 41.45
N LYS A 174 -25.15 29.69 40.11
CA LYS A 174 -25.24 28.50 39.26
C LYS A 174 -23.89 28.21 38.63
N LEU A 175 -23.12 27.36 39.29
CA LEU A 175 -21.80 26.95 38.83
C LEU A 175 -21.90 26.11 37.55
N ARG A 176 -21.08 26.45 36.56
CA ARG A 176 -20.89 25.69 35.34
C ARG A 176 -19.48 25.12 35.32
N ARG A 177 -19.37 23.79 35.27
CA ARG A 177 -18.07 23.12 35.10
C ARG A 177 -17.43 23.51 33.78
N LEU A 178 -16.12 23.71 33.80
CA LEU A 178 -15.30 23.99 32.61
C LEU A 178 -14.81 22.73 31.88
N ALA A 179 -15.34 21.56 32.25
CA ALA A 179 -15.04 20.26 31.64
C ALA A 179 -16.29 19.66 30.97
N ALA A 180 -16.07 18.58 30.23
CA ALA A 180 -17.11 17.60 29.88
C ALA A 180 -16.77 16.25 30.54
N ARG A 181 -17.80 15.51 30.96
CA ARG A 181 -17.68 14.11 31.35
C ARG A 181 -18.06 13.23 30.18
N VAL A 182 -17.28 12.20 29.96
CA VAL A 182 -17.48 11.20 28.93
C VAL A 182 -17.59 9.85 29.61
N ASP A 183 -18.72 9.18 29.41
CA ASP A 183 -18.92 7.78 29.77
C ASP A 183 -19.06 6.98 28.48
N VAL A 184 -18.32 5.88 28.35
CA VAL A 184 -18.28 5.09 27.11
C VAL A 184 -18.85 3.71 27.34
N VAL A 185 -19.71 3.25 26.44
CA VAL A 185 -20.15 1.86 26.31
C VAL A 185 -19.69 1.35 24.96
N LEU A 186 -18.68 0.49 24.97
CA LEU A 186 -18.21 -0.25 23.80
C LEU A 186 -18.98 -1.56 23.69
N LYS A 187 -19.40 -1.92 22.49
CA LYS A 187 -20.09 -3.19 22.19
C LYS A 187 -19.44 -3.85 20.99
N SER A 188 -19.27 -5.17 20.99
CA SER A 188 -18.63 -5.89 19.88
C SER A 188 -19.33 -7.20 19.56
N LYS A 189 -19.30 -7.57 18.28
CA LYS A 189 -19.70 -8.90 17.79
C LYS A 189 -18.61 -9.95 17.96
N MET A 190 -17.39 -9.52 18.24
CA MET A 190 -16.26 -10.38 18.56
C MET A 190 -16.01 -10.32 20.07
N ASP A 191 -15.64 -11.44 20.66
CA ASP A 191 -15.15 -11.46 22.04
C ASP A 191 -13.75 -10.86 22.05
N LEU A 192 -13.62 -9.67 22.66
CA LEU A 192 -12.35 -8.95 22.76
C LEU A 192 -11.63 -9.22 24.09
N GLY A 193 -12.01 -10.27 24.81
CA GLY A 193 -11.39 -10.71 26.06
C GLY A 193 -11.88 -9.94 27.28
N ASP A 194 -11.27 -10.17 28.43
CA ASP A 194 -11.63 -9.56 29.72
C ASP A 194 -10.61 -8.48 30.15
N ILE A 195 -10.57 -8.16 31.45
CA ILE A 195 -9.63 -7.17 32.02
C ILE A 195 -8.15 -7.54 31.81
N ASN A 196 -7.85 -8.81 31.51
CA ASN A 196 -6.51 -9.31 31.18
C ASN A 196 -6.36 -9.60 29.67
N SER A 197 -7.19 -8.99 28.82
CA SER A 197 -7.22 -9.23 27.38
C SER A 197 -5.85 -9.03 26.71
N THR A 198 -5.53 -9.92 25.77
CA THR A 198 -4.39 -9.76 24.85
C THR A 198 -4.80 -9.16 23.50
N ILE A 199 -6.04 -8.66 23.39
CA ILE A 199 -6.66 -8.14 22.17
C ILE A 199 -7.01 -6.66 22.34
N PHE A 200 -7.85 -6.32 23.32
CA PHE A 200 -8.24 -4.95 23.66
C PHE A 200 -7.26 -4.35 24.67
N GLU A 201 -6.66 -3.19 24.35
CA GLU A 201 -5.69 -2.51 25.21
C GLU A 201 -6.34 -1.39 26.05
N GLY A 202 -7.36 -0.72 25.51
CA GLY A 202 -8.02 0.42 26.14
C GLY A 202 -8.52 1.45 25.14
N VAL A 203 -8.56 2.73 25.53
CA VAL A 203 -9.08 3.83 24.69
C VAL A 203 -8.18 5.06 24.70
N THR A 204 -8.20 5.86 23.63
CA THR A 204 -7.45 7.11 23.51
C THR A 204 -8.36 8.24 23.02
N PHE A 205 -8.26 9.40 23.65
CA PHE A 205 -8.82 10.67 23.18
C PHE A 205 -7.67 11.57 22.71
N SER A 206 -7.59 11.85 21.41
CA SER A 206 -6.60 12.75 20.82
C SER A 206 -7.23 14.01 20.25
N ASN A 207 -6.39 14.99 19.90
CA ASN A 207 -6.80 16.31 19.45
C ASN A 207 -7.60 17.09 20.52
N LEU A 208 -7.35 16.87 21.82
CA LEU A 208 -7.95 17.65 22.90
C LEU A 208 -7.28 19.05 22.98
N PRO A 209 -8.03 20.10 23.38
CA PRO A 209 -7.46 21.43 23.56
C PRO A 209 -6.44 21.43 24.70
N ASN A 210 -5.36 22.20 24.57
CA ASN A 210 -4.32 22.33 25.60
C ASN A 210 -4.71 23.21 26.78
N ARG A 211 -5.82 23.95 26.69
CA ARG A 211 -6.34 24.84 27.72
C ARG A 211 -7.83 25.14 27.50
N VAL A 212 -8.52 25.51 28.57
CA VAL A 212 -9.92 25.94 28.56
C VAL A 212 -10.02 27.40 29.01
N PRO A 213 -10.39 28.34 28.13
CA PRO A 213 -10.71 29.71 28.52
C PRO A 213 -11.84 29.80 29.54
N LEU A 214 -11.70 30.66 30.55
CA LEU A 214 -12.75 30.89 31.55
C LEU A 214 -14.06 31.37 30.90
N VAL A 215 -13.93 32.29 29.94
CA VAL A 215 -15.06 32.88 29.23
C VAL A 215 -15.87 31.90 28.40
N HIS A 216 -15.32 30.71 28.06
CA HIS A 216 -16.09 29.67 27.38
C HIS A 216 -17.14 29.00 28.28
N GLY A 217 -17.04 29.17 29.60
CA GLY A 217 -18.07 28.76 30.56
C GLY A 217 -19.17 29.81 30.78
N LEU A 218 -19.14 30.95 30.08
CA LEU A 218 -20.14 32.01 30.22
C LEU A 218 -20.98 32.14 28.95
N PRO A 219 -22.32 32.26 29.03
CA PRO A 219 -23.11 32.38 30.26
C PRO A 219 -23.17 31.07 31.05
N SER A 220 -23.28 31.19 32.38
CA SER A 220 -23.34 30.05 33.30
C SER A 220 -24.75 29.58 33.59
N ASP A 221 -25.76 30.34 33.19
CA ASP A 221 -27.16 29.93 33.25
C ASP A 221 -27.52 29.05 32.04
N PRO A 222 -28.12 27.86 32.25
CA PRO A 222 -28.60 27.05 31.14
C PRO A 222 -29.87 27.65 30.52
N VAL A 223 -30.02 27.54 29.21
CA VAL A 223 -31.21 27.91 28.45
C VAL A 223 -32.32 26.88 28.67
N SER A 224 -31.95 25.60 28.60
CA SER A 224 -32.84 24.46 28.87
C SER A 224 -32.01 23.20 29.11
N GLY A 225 -32.20 22.55 30.26
CA GLY A 225 -31.46 21.32 30.62
C GLY A 225 -29.95 21.53 30.57
N TRP A 226 -29.28 20.82 29.64
CA TRP A 226 -27.83 20.88 29.39
C TRP A 226 -27.42 21.90 28.31
N VAL A 227 -28.38 22.55 27.67
CA VAL A 227 -28.12 23.50 26.59
C VAL A 227 -27.79 24.86 27.20
N TYR A 228 -26.59 25.33 26.91
CA TYR A 228 -26.12 26.67 27.23
C TYR A 228 -26.01 27.49 25.96
N ASP A 229 -26.23 28.79 26.06
CA ASP A 229 -25.90 29.70 24.97
C ASP A 229 -24.41 29.66 24.66
N ASN A 230 -24.08 29.95 23.40
CA ASN A 230 -22.70 30.09 22.97
C ASN A 230 -21.99 31.19 23.79
N PRO A 231 -20.68 31.06 24.03
CA PRO A 231 -19.88 32.10 24.66
C PRO A 231 -20.08 33.47 24.04
N THR A 232 -20.52 34.42 24.88
CA THR A 232 -20.80 35.81 24.45
C THR A 232 -19.56 36.70 24.51
N LEU A 233 -18.53 36.27 25.26
CA LEU A 233 -17.28 36.99 25.42
C LEU A 233 -16.19 36.35 24.56
N THR A 234 -15.48 37.17 23.79
CA THR A 234 -14.31 36.73 23.02
C THR A 234 -13.12 36.45 23.93
N TYR A 235 -12.47 35.31 23.74
CA TYR A 235 -11.19 35.01 24.37
C TYR A 235 -10.04 35.71 23.64
N ASN A 236 -9.27 36.50 24.39
CA ASN A 236 -8.16 37.33 23.88
C ASN A 236 -6.79 36.87 24.40
N GLY A 237 -6.72 35.71 25.06
CA GLY A 237 -5.49 35.17 25.61
C GLY A 237 -4.66 34.39 24.58
N THR A 238 -3.72 33.59 25.08
CA THR A 238 -2.85 32.74 24.24
C THR A 238 -3.66 31.74 23.41
N ALA A 239 -3.33 31.61 22.13
CA ALA A 239 -4.01 30.68 21.22
C ALA A 239 -4.12 29.25 21.77
N ILE A 240 -5.30 28.66 21.58
CA ILE A 240 -5.60 27.28 21.99
C ILE A 240 -5.04 26.34 20.92
N THR A 241 -4.13 25.45 21.31
CA THR A 241 -3.65 24.38 20.42
C THR A 241 -4.36 23.07 20.76
N ARG A 242 -4.51 22.18 19.78
CA ARG A 242 -5.16 20.88 19.95
C ARG A 242 -4.15 19.75 19.76
N ASN A 243 -3.40 19.47 20.81
CA ASN A 243 -2.32 18.48 20.78
C ASN A 243 -2.28 17.62 22.05
N VAL A 244 -3.29 17.74 22.91
CA VAL A 244 -3.39 16.92 24.11
C VAL A 244 -3.97 15.56 23.74
N ILE A 245 -3.31 14.51 24.24
CA ILE A 245 -3.71 13.12 24.08
C ILE A 245 -3.91 12.54 25.46
N ARG A 246 -5.01 11.82 25.66
CA ARG A 246 -5.29 11.07 26.87
C ARG A 246 -5.54 9.61 26.53
N LYS A 247 -4.65 8.74 26.99
CA LYS A 247 -4.72 7.29 26.80
C LYS A 247 -5.10 6.65 28.13
N PHE A 248 -6.08 5.77 28.09
CA PHE A 248 -6.50 4.92 29.21
C PHE A 248 -6.28 3.47 28.79
N THR A 249 -5.51 2.70 29.57
CA THR A 249 -5.22 1.29 29.27
C THR A 249 -5.72 0.38 30.37
N LEU A 250 -5.98 -0.90 30.06
CA LEU A 250 -6.32 -1.89 31.08
C LEU A 250 -5.20 -2.06 32.12
N ASN A 251 -3.93 -1.91 31.71
CA ASN A 251 -2.77 -2.06 32.58
C ASN A 251 -2.60 -0.91 33.57
N ASP A 252 -2.77 0.32 33.10
CA ASP A 252 -2.47 1.52 33.88
C ASP A 252 -3.73 2.10 34.56
N ASN A 253 -4.92 1.74 34.06
CA ASN A 253 -6.19 2.37 34.44
C ASN A 253 -7.33 1.35 34.61
N ALA A 254 -7.04 0.15 35.13
CA ALA A 254 -8.01 -0.94 35.29
C ALA A 254 -9.34 -0.50 35.92
N ASP A 255 -9.31 0.38 36.93
CA ASP A 255 -10.49 0.88 37.65
C ASP A 255 -11.48 1.67 36.77
N TYR A 256 -11.07 2.13 35.59
CA TYR A 256 -11.94 2.80 34.63
C TYR A 256 -12.76 1.83 33.79
N PHE A 257 -12.39 0.55 33.73
CA PHE A 257 -12.95 -0.43 32.80
C PHE A 257 -13.80 -1.48 33.51
N GLU A 258 -15.01 -1.66 33.03
CA GLU A 258 -15.84 -2.82 33.36
C GLU A 258 -16.13 -3.59 32.07
N ILE A 259 -15.64 -4.83 31.95
CA ILE A 259 -15.87 -5.67 30.78
C ILE A 259 -16.87 -6.75 31.15
N ASN A 260 -18.07 -6.67 30.59
CA ASN A 260 -19.15 -7.60 30.90
C ASN A 260 -20.20 -7.64 29.78
N SER A 261 -20.45 -8.82 29.22
CA SER A 261 -21.49 -9.05 28.20
C SER A 261 -22.92 -8.81 28.72
N ALA A 262 -23.12 -8.75 30.04
CA ALA A 262 -24.40 -8.35 30.64
C ALA A 262 -24.80 -6.89 30.33
N PHE A 263 -23.86 -6.05 29.91
CA PHE A 263 -24.16 -4.67 29.48
C PHE A 263 -24.88 -4.59 28.13
N LEU A 264 -25.00 -5.71 27.42
CA LEU A 264 -25.76 -5.83 26.19
C LEU A 264 -27.25 -5.97 26.50
N THR A 265 -28.06 -5.11 25.89
CA THR A 265 -29.53 -5.19 25.94
C THR A 265 -30.03 -6.44 25.22
N SER A 266 -31.31 -6.77 25.40
CA SER A 266 -31.97 -7.81 24.61
C SER A 266 -31.89 -7.53 23.11
N ALA A 267 -31.98 -6.26 22.70
CA ALA A 267 -31.81 -5.85 21.31
C ALA A 267 -30.36 -5.99 20.83
N ASP A 268 -29.37 -5.69 21.67
CA ASP A 268 -27.95 -5.89 21.33
C ASP A 268 -27.62 -7.37 21.12
N LYS A 269 -28.12 -8.25 22.01
CA LYS A 269 -27.96 -9.70 21.91
C LYS A 269 -28.68 -10.29 20.70
N ALA A 270 -29.86 -9.75 20.35
CA ALA A 270 -30.57 -10.09 19.13
C ALA A 270 -29.82 -9.68 17.85
N ASN A 271 -28.88 -8.73 17.95
CA ASN A 271 -27.98 -8.30 16.88
C ASN A 271 -26.59 -8.97 16.98
N ASP A 272 -26.49 -10.14 17.61
CA ASP A 272 -25.26 -10.94 17.81
C ASP A 272 -24.08 -10.19 18.44
N LEU A 273 -24.33 -9.12 19.21
CA LEU A 273 -23.29 -8.57 20.06
C LEU A 273 -23.05 -9.57 21.20
N ILE A 274 -21.79 -9.89 21.44
CA ILE A 274 -21.39 -10.89 22.45
C ILE A 274 -20.47 -10.31 23.52
N TRP A 275 -19.88 -9.15 23.26
CA TRP A 275 -18.94 -8.49 24.15
C TRP A 275 -19.33 -7.04 24.39
N ALA A 276 -19.11 -6.56 25.61
CA ALA A 276 -19.28 -5.16 25.94
C ALA A 276 -18.30 -4.72 27.03
N ALA A 277 -17.85 -3.48 26.94
CA ALA A 277 -17.06 -2.81 27.96
C ALA A 277 -17.65 -1.43 28.27
N ARG A 278 -17.61 -1.04 29.54
CA ARG A 278 -17.91 0.32 29.99
C ARG A 278 -16.60 0.97 30.43
N ILE A 279 -16.38 2.20 29.96
CA ILE A 279 -15.34 3.07 30.46
C ILE A 279 -16.02 4.18 31.24
N LYS A 280 -15.76 4.22 32.55
CA LYS A 280 -16.46 5.10 33.48
C LYS A 280 -15.68 6.39 33.70
N ARG A 281 -16.41 7.51 33.75
CA ARG A 281 -15.96 8.79 34.32
C ARG A 281 -14.64 9.30 33.71
N VAL A 282 -14.64 9.58 32.41
CA VAL A 282 -13.54 10.27 31.74
C VAL A 282 -13.81 11.77 31.74
N ILE A 283 -13.02 12.54 32.49
CA ILE A 283 -13.11 14.00 32.48
C ILE A 283 -12.16 14.55 31.41
N VAL A 284 -12.67 15.38 30.51
CA VAL A 284 -11.88 16.04 29.45
C VAL A 284 -12.12 17.54 29.43
N PRO A 285 -11.14 18.35 28.98
CA PRO A 285 -11.32 19.78 28.82
C PRO A 285 -12.42 20.08 27.80
N SER A 286 -13.30 21.04 28.11
CA SER A 286 -14.34 21.48 27.18
C SER A 286 -13.75 22.29 26.02
N SER A 287 -14.47 22.35 24.90
CA SER A 287 -14.06 23.16 23.74
C SER A 287 -15.25 23.79 23.03
N TYR A 288 -15.07 25.04 22.62
CA TYR A 288 -16.03 25.82 21.88
C TYR A 288 -15.43 26.31 20.55
N PHE A 289 -16.26 26.34 19.50
CA PHE A 289 -15.92 26.85 18.18
C PHE A 289 -17.03 27.74 17.66
N ALA A 290 -16.66 28.87 17.05
CA ALA A 290 -17.63 29.71 16.33
C ALA A 290 -18.19 28.96 15.09
N THR A 291 -17.34 28.20 14.40
CA THR A 291 -17.74 27.28 13.32
C THR A 291 -17.68 25.85 13.83
N LYS A 292 -18.85 25.30 14.13
CA LYS A 292 -19.02 24.01 14.80
C LYS A 292 -18.76 22.80 13.91
N THR A 293 -18.87 22.98 12.59
CA THR A 293 -18.82 21.93 11.56
C THR A 293 -17.42 21.62 11.02
N THR A 294 -16.37 22.29 11.52
CA THR A 294 -15.01 22.10 11.04
C THR A 294 -14.41 20.79 11.58
N GLU A 295 -14.30 19.78 10.71
CA GLU A 295 -13.85 18.42 11.05
C GLU A 295 -12.42 18.36 11.65
N ALA A 296 -11.51 19.27 11.28
CA ALA A 296 -10.15 19.32 11.84
C ALA A 296 -10.13 19.63 13.35
N ASN A 297 -11.24 20.16 13.88
CA ASN A 297 -11.40 20.46 15.30
C ASN A 297 -11.91 19.26 16.12
N ALA A 298 -12.34 18.18 15.47
CA ALA A 298 -12.93 17.02 16.12
C ALA A 298 -11.97 16.36 17.11
N VAL A 299 -12.49 15.90 18.24
CA VAL A 299 -11.73 14.98 19.10
C VAL A 299 -11.75 13.61 18.46
N ASP A 300 -10.57 13.02 18.29
CA ASP A 300 -10.45 11.66 17.78
C ASP A 300 -10.56 10.68 18.96
N PHE A 301 -11.48 9.74 18.86
CA PHE A 301 -11.65 8.65 19.82
C PHE A 301 -11.18 7.35 19.17
N THR A 302 -10.19 6.71 19.78
CA THR A 302 -9.55 5.49 19.31
C THR A 302 -9.76 4.38 20.31
N VAL A 303 -10.21 3.22 19.83
CA VAL A 303 -10.20 1.97 20.59
C VAL A 303 -8.86 1.27 20.30
N ASN A 304 -8.02 1.17 21.32
CA ASN A 304 -6.67 0.63 21.18
C ASN A 304 -6.71 -0.90 21.19
N MET A 305 -6.13 -1.49 20.15
CA MET A 305 -5.99 -2.94 19.98
C MET A 305 -4.50 -3.31 20.03
N ILE A 306 -4.15 -4.45 20.64
CA ILE A 306 -2.74 -4.80 20.90
C ILE A 306 -2.01 -5.25 19.63
N LYS A 307 -2.62 -6.13 18.83
CA LYS A 307 -2.02 -6.71 17.61
C LYS A 307 -2.78 -6.40 16.32
N ASP A 308 -4.02 -5.93 16.46
CA ASP A 308 -4.93 -5.66 15.35
C ASP A 308 -5.01 -4.16 15.07
N TYR A 309 -5.66 -3.77 13.97
CA TYR A 309 -5.92 -2.37 13.67
C TYR A 309 -6.76 -1.73 14.80
N SER A 310 -6.35 -0.56 15.27
CA SER A 310 -7.07 0.20 16.30
C SER A 310 -8.11 1.09 15.64
N PRO A 311 -9.42 0.77 15.71
CA PRO A 311 -10.44 1.57 15.05
C PRO A 311 -10.59 2.92 15.76
N SER A 312 -10.73 3.98 14.97
CA SER A 312 -10.90 5.35 15.46
C SER A 312 -12.03 6.06 14.75
N CYS A 313 -12.67 7.01 15.42
CA CYS A 313 -13.61 7.94 14.80
C CYS A 313 -13.44 9.37 15.34
N LYS A 314 -14.04 10.32 14.63
CA LYS A 314 -14.18 11.71 15.09
C LYS A 314 -15.47 11.83 15.89
N LEU A 315 -15.39 12.38 17.10
CA LEU A 315 -16.55 12.63 17.94
C LEU A 315 -17.35 13.81 17.37
N GLN A 316 -18.62 13.59 17.04
CA GLN A 316 -19.53 14.60 16.52
C GLN A 316 -20.94 14.43 17.09
N ILE A 317 -21.68 15.53 17.26
CA ILE A 317 -23.12 15.48 17.58
C ILE A 317 -23.89 15.19 16.29
N LEU A 318 -24.70 14.12 16.28
CA LEU A 318 -25.24 13.53 15.05
C LEU A 318 -26.32 14.34 14.33
N SER A 319 -27.07 15.21 15.02
CA SER A 319 -28.21 15.92 14.44
C SER A 319 -27.82 17.14 13.58
N ASP A 320 -26.58 17.62 13.72
CA ASP A 320 -25.97 18.75 13.00
C ASP A 320 -24.48 18.71 13.35
N PRO A 321 -23.52 18.56 12.39
CA PRO A 321 -22.13 18.27 12.72
C PRO A 321 -21.54 19.36 13.64
N ASP A 322 -21.56 19.10 14.94
CA ASP A 322 -21.02 19.94 15.98
C ASP A 322 -19.88 19.18 16.65
N TYR A 323 -18.66 19.65 16.39
CA TYR A 323 -17.42 19.09 16.92
C TYR A 323 -17.02 19.71 18.28
N THR A 324 -17.88 20.53 18.88
CA THR A 324 -17.63 21.08 20.23
C THR A 324 -17.74 20.00 21.31
N LEU A 325 -17.04 20.24 22.43
CA LEU A 325 -17.21 19.48 23.67
C LEU A 325 -17.86 20.43 24.68
N PRO A 326 -19.18 20.36 24.89
CA PRO A 326 -19.89 21.35 25.71
C PRO A 326 -19.42 21.34 27.17
N ALA A 327 -19.16 22.52 27.72
CA ALA A 327 -18.86 22.69 29.13
C ALA A 327 -20.10 22.35 29.99
N ASN A 328 -19.88 21.61 31.08
CA ASN A 328 -20.89 21.11 32.02
C ASN A 328 -21.89 20.10 31.41
N ALA A 329 -21.47 19.35 30.39
CA ALA A 329 -22.24 18.24 29.84
C ALA A 329 -21.69 16.89 30.27
N ARG A 330 -22.60 15.94 30.51
CA ARG A 330 -22.31 14.51 30.57
C ARG A 330 -22.65 13.91 29.21
N LEU A 331 -21.64 13.33 28.57
CA LEU A 331 -21.75 12.73 27.25
C LEU A 331 -21.71 11.21 27.43
N GLU A 332 -22.81 10.56 27.08
CA GLU A 332 -22.84 9.11 26.95
C GLU A 332 -22.45 8.76 25.51
N LEU A 333 -21.31 8.09 25.36
CA LEU A 333 -20.84 7.55 24.10
C LEU A 333 -21.19 6.07 24.05
N THR A 334 -22.10 5.70 23.16
CA THR A 334 -22.28 4.29 22.82
C THR A 334 -21.59 4.01 21.50
N ALA A 335 -20.58 3.14 21.52
CA ALA A 335 -19.83 2.76 20.35
C ALA A 335 -19.94 1.26 20.06
N SER A 336 -20.12 0.92 18.79
CA SER A 336 -19.97 -0.48 18.35
C SER A 336 -18.60 -0.66 17.70
N ILE A 337 -17.79 -1.56 18.24
CA ILE A 337 -16.50 -1.96 17.70
C ILE A 337 -16.75 -2.79 16.45
N ARG A 338 -16.73 -2.09 15.31
CA ARG A 338 -16.79 -2.57 13.92
C ARG A 338 -15.95 -1.57 13.11
N GLU A 339 -15.44 -1.93 11.95
CA GLU A 339 -14.71 -0.98 11.10
C GLU A 339 -15.68 -0.35 10.07
N PRO A 340 -15.88 0.99 10.05
CA PRO A 340 -15.41 2.02 10.99
C PRO A 340 -16.22 2.06 12.31
N LEU A 341 -15.63 2.61 13.38
CA LEU A 341 -16.27 2.74 14.69
C LEU A 341 -17.46 3.72 14.58
N GLU A 342 -18.65 3.26 14.88
CA GLU A 342 -19.83 4.13 14.97
C GLU A 342 -20.03 4.60 16.41
N VAL A 343 -20.14 5.92 16.62
CA VAL A 343 -20.37 6.50 17.94
C VAL A 343 -21.63 7.35 17.93
N ASN A 344 -22.55 7.02 18.85
CA ASN A 344 -23.69 7.87 19.17
C ASN A 344 -23.35 8.67 20.43
N ILE A 345 -23.42 10.00 20.32
CA ILE A 345 -23.24 10.92 21.45
C ILE A 345 -24.62 11.34 21.93
N LYS A 346 -24.96 10.98 23.16
CA LYS A 346 -26.15 11.51 23.85
C LYS A 346 -25.69 12.52 24.90
N PRO A 347 -25.83 13.83 24.65
CA PRO A 347 -25.59 14.82 25.68
C PRO A 347 -26.74 14.78 26.70
N SER A 348 -26.39 14.93 27.97
CA SER A 348 -27.31 15.01 29.11
C SER A 348 -26.78 16.05 30.10
N PRO A 349 -27.62 16.56 31.02
CA PRO A 349 -27.11 17.45 32.05
C PRO A 349 -26.20 16.65 32.96
N TRP A 350 -25.11 17.27 33.40
CA TRP A 350 -24.23 16.67 34.39
C TRP A 350 -24.85 16.79 35.78
N THR A 351 -25.97 16.09 35.97
CA THR A 351 -26.80 15.98 37.18
C THR A 351 -26.97 14.51 37.57
N SER A 352 -27.45 14.23 38.78
CA SER A 352 -27.80 12.86 39.21
C SER A 352 -28.82 12.24 38.25
N ASP A 353 -28.45 11.17 37.53
CA ASP A 353 -29.34 10.56 36.54
C ASP A 353 -30.48 9.77 37.17
N VAL A 354 -31.68 10.04 36.67
CA VAL A 354 -32.82 9.14 36.71
C VAL A 354 -32.78 8.36 35.40
N ASN A 355 -32.84 7.03 35.51
CA ASN A 355 -32.90 6.09 34.39
C ASN A 355 -33.90 6.54 33.31
N ASP A 356 -33.52 6.46 32.04
CA ASP A 356 -34.35 5.87 30.97
C ASP A 356 -33.57 5.73 29.64
N TRP A 357 -33.57 4.49 29.13
CA TRP A 357 -33.03 4.06 27.84
C TRP A 357 -34.19 3.83 26.85
N GLU A 358 -34.20 4.52 25.71
CA GLU A 358 -34.49 4.03 24.34
C GLU A 358 -34.75 5.21 23.40
N ILE A 359 -34.18 5.20 22.18
CA ILE A 359 -34.84 5.80 21.01
C ILE A 359 -34.70 4.83 19.83
N VAL A 360 -35.81 4.16 19.53
CA VAL A 360 -36.05 3.38 18.31
C VAL A 360 -36.48 4.36 17.19
N GLY A 361 -35.89 4.26 15.99
CA GLY A 361 -36.49 4.86 14.77
C GLY A 361 -35.59 5.55 13.73
N ASN A 362 -34.28 5.73 13.98
CA ASN A 362 -33.42 6.44 13.00
C ASN A 362 -32.91 5.48 11.91
N ARG A 363 -33.09 5.83 10.63
CA ARG A 363 -32.39 5.17 9.49
C ARG A 363 -30.95 5.67 9.41
N ILE A 364 -29.99 4.77 9.29
CA ILE A 364 -28.56 5.08 9.36
C ILE A 364 -27.83 4.46 8.17
N LEU A 365 -26.93 5.23 7.55
CA LEU A 365 -25.96 4.78 6.57
C LEU A 365 -24.67 5.57 6.80
N ASN A 366 -23.66 4.90 7.35
CA ASN A 366 -22.35 5.45 7.64
C ASN A 366 -21.30 4.81 6.74
N VAL A 367 -20.33 5.60 6.30
CA VAL A 367 -19.22 5.17 5.45
C VAL A 367 -17.90 5.54 6.12
N SER A 368 -16.88 4.70 5.97
CA SER A 368 -15.53 4.98 6.49
C SER A 368 -14.83 6.13 5.78
N HIS A 369 -15.21 6.39 4.51
CA HIS A 369 -14.62 7.42 3.69
C HIS A 369 -15.67 8.05 2.78
N GLU A 370 -15.74 9.37 2.75
CA GLU A 370 -16.49 10.15 1.76
C GLU A 370 -15.62 10.57 0.58
N LYS A 371 -14.29 10.47 0.73
CA LYS A 371 -13.31 10.75 -0.31
C LYS A 371 -12.12 9.81 -0.22
N VAL A 372 -11.72 9.25 -1.35
CA VAL A 372 -10.57 8.35 -1.46
C VAL A 372 -9.72 8.69 -2.69
N LYS A 373 -8.43 8.36 -2.61
CA LYS A 373 -7.49 8.43 -3.72
C LYS A 373 -6.97 7.04 -4.02
N MET A 374 -6.91 6.69 -5.29
CA MET A 374 -6.41 5.39 -5.73
C MET A 374 -5.68 5.51 -7.06
N THR A 375 -4.84 4.54 -7.34
CA THR A 375 -4.38 4.29 -8.70
C THR A 375 -5.35 3.35 -9.40
N ASP A 376 -5.15 3.13 -10.68
CA ASP A 376 -5.91 2.13 -11.42
C ASP A 376 -5.37 0.69 -11.20
N LEU A 377 -4.41 0.47 -10.30
CA LEU A 377 -3.81 -0.84 -10.06
C LEU A 377 -3.85 -1.27 -8.59
N ASN A 378 -3.98 -0.34 -7.65
CA ASN A 378 -4.32 -0.67 -6.27
C ASN A 378 -5.85 -0.76 -6.11
N GLY A 379 -6.27 -1.20 -4.93
CA GLY A 379 -7.65 -1.09 -4.47
C GLY A 379 -7.76 -0.30 -3.19
N VAL A 380 -8.97 0.15 -2.91
CA VAL A 380 -9.32 0.86 -1.68
C VAL A 380 -10.56 0.20 -1.10
N ARG A 381 -10.49 -0.20 0.17
CA ARG A 381 -11.65 -0.71 0.89
C ARG A 381 -12.39 0.44 1.57
N ILE A 382 -13.68 0.54 1.29
CA ILE A 382 -14.60 1.41 2.02
C ILE A 382 -15.55 0.51 2.79
N SER A 383 -15.35 0.44 4.10
CA SER A 383 -16.30 -0.19 5.01
C SER A 383 -17.47 0.76 5.27
N PHE A 384 -18.66 0.20 5.47
CA PHE A 384 -19.89 0.95 5.75
C PHE A 384 -20.77 0.16 6.72
N TRP A 385 -21.69 0.87 7.37
CA TRP A 385 -22.71 0.24 8.19
C TRP A 385 -24.07 0.89 7.97
N SER A 386 -25.12 0.08 8.02
CA SER A 386 -26.50 0.53 7.93
C SER A 386 -27.43 -0.38 8.72
N ASN A 387 -28.44 0.21 9.36
CA ASN A 387 -29.56 -0.55 9.92
C ASN A 387 -30.71 -0.77 8.92
N MET A 388 -30.52 -0.41 7.65
CA MET A 388 -31.48 -0.66 6.58
C MET A 388 -31.35 -2.10 6.08
N PRO A 389 -32.44 -2.75 5.65
CA PRO A 389 -32.42 -4.16 5.24
C PRO A 389 -31.67 -4.41 3.93
N VAL A 390 -31.49 -3.39 3.09
CA VAL A 390 -30.77 -3.49 1.82
C VAL A 390 -29.76 -2.36 1.71
N VAL A 391 -28.50 -2.69 1.40
CA VAL A 391 -27.50 -1.70 0.98
C VAL A 391 -26.89 -2.15 -0.33
N ARG A 392 -26.74 -1.22 -1.27
CA ARG A 392 -26.15 -1.48 -2.59
C ARG A 392 -25.48 -0.24 -3.15
N VAL A 393 -24.49 -0.48 -3.99
CA VAL A 393 -23.95 0.56 -4.87
C VAL A 393 -24.88 0.75 -6.06
N LEU A 394 -25.20 1.99 -6.42
CA LEU A 394 -26.03 2.27 -7.59
C LEU A 394 -25.33 1.83 -8.89
N ASN A 395 -26.12 1.49 -9.90
CA ASN A 395 -25.64 0.98 -11.19
C ASN A 395 -24.95 2.03 -12.07
N THR A 396 -24.96 3.30 -11.67
CA THR A 396 -24.31 4.39 -12.40
C THR A 396 -23.41 5.21 -11.49
N VAL A 397 -22.34 5.75 -12.10
CA VAL A 397 -21.33 6.61 -11.47
C VAL A 397 -21.18 7.89 -12.30
N GLN A 398 -20.99 9.02 -11.64
CA GLN A 398 -20.74 10.31 -12.33
C GLN A 398 -19.23 10.56 -12.44
N LYS A 399 -18.72 10.82 -13.65
CA LYS A 399 -17.33 11.31 -13.84
C LYS A 399 -17.36 12.84 -13.94
N GLN A 400 -16.48 13.52 -13.20
CA GLN A 400 -16.40 14.98 -13.23
C GLN A 400 -16.08 15.47 -14.65
N GLY A 401 -16.88 16.43 -15.15
CA GLY A 401 -16.73 16.99 -16.50
C GLY A 401 -17.49 16.27 -17.61
N GLU A 402 -18.12 15.12 -17.34
CA GLU A 402 -18.99 14.43 -18.31
C GLU A 402 -20.48 14.69 -18.00
N SER A 403 -21.30 14.90 -19.03
CA SER A 403 -22.75 15.15 -18.85
C SER A 403 -23.56 13.88 -18.61
N THR A 404 -23.04 12.72 -19.02
CA THR A 404 -23.73 11.42 -18.94
C THR A 404 -23.07 10.56 -17.88
N LYS A 405 -23.88 9.92 -17.02
CA LYS A 405 -23.38 8.95 -16.04
C LYS A 405 -22.88 7.69 -16.75
N ARG A 406 -21.81 7.10 -16.25
CA ARG A 406 -21.26 5.82 -16.73
C ARG A 406 -21.87 4.66 -15.94
N ILE A 407 -21.85 3.46 -16.49
CA ILE A 407 -22.24 2.24 -15.77
C ILE A 407 -21.18 1.95 -14.70
N THR A 408 -21.59 1.69 -13.45
CA THR A 408 -20.65 1.50 -12.34
C THR A 408 -19.71 0.34 -12.59
N ASN A 409 -20.19 -0.80 -13.08
CA ASN A 409 -19.36 -1.98 -13.35
C ASN A 409 -18.39 -1.82 -14.54
N GLU A 410 -18.58 -0.78 -15.36
CA GLU A 410 -17.66 -0.41 -16.43
C GLU A 410 -16.49 0.46 -15.93
N VAL A 411 -16.62 1.04 -14.73
CA VAL A 411 -15.60 1.89 -14.10
C VAL A 411 -14.97 1.21 -12.89
N PHE A 412 -15.77 0.52 -12.09
CA PHE A 412 -15.37 -0.18 -10.88
C PHE A 412 -15.70 -1.67 -11.01
N ASN A 413 -14.66 -2.49 -11.04
CA ASN A 413 -14.74 -3.90 -11.39
C ASN A 413 -15.65 -4.68 -10.42
N CYS A 414 -16.75 -5.24 -10.93
CA CYS A 414 -17.60 -6.18 -10.19
C CYS A 414 -18.15 -5.63 -8.84
N LEU A 415 -18.49 -4.33 -8.82
CA LEU A 415 -18.85 -3.56 -7.62
C LEU A 415 -20.36 -3.44 -7.38
N ALA A 416 -21.14 -3.13 -8.42
CA ALA A 416 -22.57 -2.87 -8.32
C ALA A 416 -23.41 -4.08 -8.79
N ILE A 417 -24.61 -4.21 -8.24
CA ILE A 417 -25.58 -5.22 -8.71
C ILE A 417 -26.03 -4.86 -10.13
N ASP A 418 -25.92 -5.84 -11.02
CA ASP A 418 -26.57 -5.87 -12.34
C ASP A 418 -27.36 -7.16 -12.43
N GLU A 419 -28.70 -7.06 -12.53
CA GLU A 419 -29.63 -8.20 -12.53
C GLU A 419 -29.32 -9.27 -13.57
N ILE A 420 -28.63 -8.90 -14.66
CA ILE A 420 -28.31 -9.80 -15.76
C ILE A 420 -26.89 -10.36 -15.61
N ASN A 421 -25.90 -9.49 -15.40
CA ASN A 421 -24.49 -9.90 -15.47
C ASN A 421 -23.80 -9.99 -14.11
N ASN A 422 -24.20 -9.24 -13.09
CA ASN A 422 -23.53 -9.21 -11.80
C ASN A 422 -24.54 -9.22 -10.63
N PRO A 423 -25.37 -10.27 -10.50
CA PRO A 423 -26.43 -10.31 -9.49
C PRO A 423 -25.89 -10.39 -8.05
N ASN A 424 -24.64 -10.85 -7.87
CA ASN A 424 -23.94 -10.89 -6.59
C ASN A 424 -22.53 -10.29 -6.77
N PRO A 425 -22.35 -8.97 -6.59
CA PRO A 425 -21.07 -8.30 -6.81
C PRO A 425 -19.98 -8.87 -5.91
N TYR A 426 -18.87 -9.31 -6.51
CA TYR A 426 -17.77 -9.91 -5.75
C TYR A 426 -17.07 -8.89 -4.85
N ARG A 427 -17.00 -7.63 -5.28
CA ARG A 427 -16.30 -6.55 -4.55
C ARG A 427 -17.19 -5.77 -3.60
N PHE A 428 -18.43 -6.22 -3.38
CA PHE A 428 -19.33 -5.62 -2.42
C PHE A 428 -19.91 -6.70 -1.51
N TYR A 429 -19.95 -6.42 -0.21
CA TYR A 429 -20.55 -7.29 0.77
C TYR A 429 -21.38 -6.45 1.72
N PHE A 430 -22.57 -6.92 2.03
CA PHE A 430 -23.42 -6.36 3.07
C PHE A 430 -24.10 -7.50 3.78
N ASP A 431 -24.01 -7.51 5.09
CA ASP A 431 -24.74 -8.43 5.95
C ASP A 431 -25.87 -7.68 6.66
N PRO A 432 -27.14 -7.88 6.26
CA PRO A 432 -28.28 -7.19 6.86
C PRO A 432 -28.51 -7.56 8.34
N LEU A 433 -27.96 -8.69 8.83
CA LEU A 433 -28.09 -9.09 10.24
C LEU A 433 -27.15 -8.29 11.14
N THR A 434 -25.95 -8.00 10.65
CA THR A 434 -24.99 -7.16 11.38
C THR A 434 -25.19 -5.67 11.04
N GLY A 435 -25.72 -5.37 9.87
CA GLY A 435 -25.67 -4.04 9.25
C GLY A 435 -24.30 -3.68 8.69
N SER A 436 -23.28 -4.52 8.84
CA SER A 436 -21.93 -4.25 8.37
C SER A 436 -21.76 -4.64 6.91
N GLY A 437 -21.02 -3.82 6.18
CA GLY A 437 -20.61 -4.13 4.82
C GLY A 437 -19.30 -3.48 4.46
N TYR A 438 -18.76 -3.89 3.32
CA TYR A 438 -17.61 -3.25 2.72
C TYR A 438 -17.72 -3.28 1.21
N MET A 439 -17.00 -2.37 0.57
CA MET A 439 -16.77 -2.39 -0.86
C MET A 439 -15.29 -2.22 -1.17
N ASP A 440 -14.75 -3.08 -2.03
CA ASP A 440 -13.38 -3.02 -2.53
C ASP A 440 -13.38 -2.33 -3.89
N LEU A 441 -13.02 -1.05 -3.91
CA LEU A 441 -12.87 -0.32 -5.15
C LEU A 441 -11.65 -0.86 -5.91
N LEU A 442 -11.87 -1.23 -7.17
CA LEU A 442 -10.82 -1.53 -8.14
C LEU A 442 -11.29 -1.02 -9.48
N ILE A 443 -10.44 -0.28 -10.19
CA ILE A 443 -10.78 0.27 -11.49
C ILE A 443 -10.94 -0.85 -12.53
N ASP A 444 -12.01 -0.79 -13.30
CA ASP A 444 -12.19 -1.51 -14.55
C ASP A 444 -12.04 -0.52 -15.70
N GLY A 445 -11.47 -0.97 -16.81
CA GLY A 445 -11.38 -0.17 -18.03
C GLY A 445 -12.18 -0.88 -19.09
N THR A 446 -13.26 -0.26 -19.57
CA THR A 446 -14.02 -0.81 -20.68
C THR A 446 -13.15 -1.03 -21.91
N ASN A 447 -13.52 -2.07 -22.67
CA ASN A 447 -12.81 -2.50 -23.87
C ASN A 447 -12.99 -1.50 -25.03
N THR A 448 -12.29 -0.38 -24.99
CA THR A 448 -12.14 0.59 -26.09
C THR A 448 -10.78 1.28 -25.89
N VAL A 449 -9.84 1.34 -26.84
CA VAL A 449 -9.95 1.75 -28.25
C VAL A 449 -8.90 1.03 -29.14
N VAL A 450 -9.28 0.90 -30.41
CA VAL A 450 -8.51 0.44 -31.59
C VAL A 450 -7.08 1.02 -31.63
N GLY A 451 -6.09 0.13 -31.69
CA GLY A 451 -4.69 0.47 -31.94
C GLY A 451 -3.88 -0.77 -32.30
N SER A 452 -3.15 -0.71 -33.40
CA SER A 452 -2.17 -1.74 -33.78
C SER A 452 -0.84 -1.45 -33.06
N PRO A 453 -0.16 -2.44 -32.46
CA PRO A 453 -0.45 -3.88 -32.51
C PRO A 453 -1.24 -4.44 -31.29
N HIS A 454 -1.47 -3.67 -30.22
CA HIS A 454 -2.14 -4.15 -28.99
C HIS A 454 -3.39 -3.37 -28.62
N ILE A 455 -4.46 -4.09 -28.25
CA ILE A 455 -5.72 -3.49 -27.81
C ILE A 455 -5.53 -2.93 -26.39
N ARG A 456 -5.74 -1.62 -26.25
CA ARG A 456 -5.62 -0.88 -24.99
C ARG A 456 -6.98 -0.48 -24.49
N THR A 457 -7.09 -0.23 -23.20
CA THR A 457 -8.31 0.36 -22.62
C THR A 457 -8.18 1.86 -22.47
N GLU A 458 -9.32 2.52 -22.25
CA GLU A 458 -9.41 3.94 -21.90
C GLU A 458 -8.50 4.25 -20.70
N ASN A 459 -7.95 5.47 -20.66
CA ASN A 459 -7.33 6.01 -19.47
C ASN A 459 -8.43 6.43 -18.49
N MET A 460 -8.47 5.78 -17.33
CA MET A 460 -9.50 5.97 -16.31
C MET A 460 -9.16 7.08 -15.30
N THR A 461 -8.16 7.92 -15.58
CA THR A 461 -7.82 9.07 -14.72
C THR A 461 -8.99 10.04 -14.63
N GLY A 462 -9.30 10.49 -13.42
CA GLY A 462 -10.35 11.45 -13.16
C GLY A 462 -10.95 11.34 -11.76
N THR A 463 -11.94 12.19 -11.50
CA THR A 463 -12.72 12.17 -10.25
C THR A 463 -14.09 11.57 -10.54
N TYR A 464 -14.48 10.57 -9.76
CA TYR A 464 -15.75 9.86 -9.89
C TYR A 464 -16.57 10.02 -8.62
N THR A 465 -17.87 10.24 -8.74
CA THR A 465 -18.82 10.26 -7.62
C THR A 465 -19.64 8.97 -7.66
N LEU A 466 -19.34 8.09 -6.71
CA LEU A 466 -20.05 6.83 -6.48
C LEU A 466 -21.18 7.05 -5.48
N THR A 467 -22.35 6.43 -5.70
CA THR A 467 -23.47 6.52 -4.75
C THR A 467 -23.71 5.17 -4.08
N LEU A 468 -23.59 5.14 -2.75
CA LEU A 468 -24.03 4.05 -1.89
C LEU A 468 -25.45 4.34 -1.42
N SER A 469 -26.35 3.36 -1.54
CA SER A 469 -27.78 3.51 -1.23
C SER A 469 -28.19 2.45 -0.22
N ALA A 470 -28.83 2.88 0.87
CA ALA A 470 -29.43 2.05 1.89
C ALA A 470 -30.96 2.20 1.83
N GLU A 471 -31.69 1.10 1.65
CA GLU A 471 -33.07 1.08 1.19
C GLU A 471 -33.91 0.08 1.99
N GLU A 472 -35.22 0.29 2.01
CA GLU A 472 -36.17 -0.72 2.52
C GLU A 472 -36.23 -1.91 1.54
N GLN A 473 -36.81 -3.04 1.98
CA GLN A 473 -36.87 -4.26 1.18
C GLN A 473 -37.64 -4.12 -0.15
N ASP A 474 -38.49 -3.10 -0.27
CA ASP A 474 -39.24 -2.74 -1.49
C ASP A 474 -38.52 -1.69 -2.36
N GLY A 475 -37.29 -1.30 -2.01
CA GLY A 475 -36.47 -0.31 -2.71
C GLY A 475 -36.86 1.15 -2.47
N LYS A 476 -37.82 1.43 -1.57
CA LYS A 476 -38.24 2.80 -1.25
C LYS A 476 -37.43 3.39 -0.09
N ASN A 477 -37.61 4.70 0.09
CA ASN A 477 -37.06 5.48 1.21
C ASN A 477 -35.52 5.39 1.35
N ALA A 478 -34.82 5.46 0.22
CA ALA A 478 -33.38 5.35 0.18
C ALA A 478 -32.67 6.47 0.97
N LEU A 479 -31.70 6.10 1.80
CA LEU A 479 -30.68 6.98 2.35
C LEU A 479 -29.41 6.79 1.52
N GLN A 480 -28.88 7.87 0.96
CA GLN A 480 -27.72 7.82 0.06
C GLN A 480 -26.50 8.55 0.62
N ARG A 481 -25.33 8.05 0.27
CA ARG A 481 -24.03 8.68 0.49
C ARG A 481 -23.28 8.76 -0.83
N GLU A 482 -22.75 9.93 -1.12
CA GLU A 482 -21.86 10.15 -2.25
C GLU A 482 -20.41 10.00 -1.77
N ILE A 483 -19.62 9.27 -2.54
CA ILE A 483 -18.22 9.00 -2.28
C ILE A 483 -17.42 9.50 -3.47
N GLU A 484 -16.51 10.43 -3.22
CA GLU A 484 -15.59 10.95 -4.22
C GLU A 484 -14.36 10.04 -4.35
N VAL A 485 -14.12 9.51 -5.55
CA VAL A 485 -13.00 8.62 -5.86
C VAL A 485 -12.11 9.31 -6.88
N VAL A 486 -10.89 9.68 -6.47
CA VAL A 486 -9.88 10.27 -7.35
C VAL A 486 -8.96 9.17 -7.86
N VAL A 487 -8.95 8.97 -9.16
CA VAL A 487 -8.20 7.89 -9.84
C VAL A 487 -7.02 8.48 -10.60
N THR A 488 -5.84 7.89 -10.41
CA THR A 488 -4.63 8.18 -11.19
C THR A 488 -4.20 6.95 -11.98
N GLN A 489 -4.01 7.09 -13.29
CA GLN A 489 -3.44 6.04 -14.13
C GLN A 489 -2.21 6.57 -14.87
N GLU A 490 -1.03 6.12 -14.43
CA GLU A 490 0.27 6.51 -15.03
C GLU A 490 0.73 5.57 -16.16
N GLY A 491 0.13 4.37 -16.23
CA GLY A 491 0.52 3.30 -17.15
C GLY A 491 -0.58 2.86 -18.10
N LEU A 492 -0.19 2.12 -19.13
CA LEU A 492 -1.09 1.48 -20.08
C LEU A 492 -1.74 0.23 -19.48
N ARG A 493 -2.95 -0.07 -19.96
CA ARG A 493 -3.70 -1.28 -19.63
C ARG A 493 -4.11 -2.00 -20.91
N PHE A 494 -4.08 -3.33 -20.85
CA PHE A 494 -4.21 -4.21 -22.00
C PHE A 494 -5.40 -5.12 -21.83
N VAL A 495 -6.08 -5.38 -22.94
CA VAL A 495 -7.07 -6.45 -23.00
C VAL A 495 -6.37 -7.80 -22.84
N HIS A 496 -6.99 -8.68 -22.07
CA HIS A 496 -6.59 -10.05 -21.85
C HIS A 496 -7.21 -10.94 -22.93
N ASP A 497 -6.51 -11.15 -24.05
CA ASP A 497 -6.94 -12.04 -25.13
C ASP A 497 -5.81 -13.03 -25.55
N PRO A 498 -5.98 -14.32 -25.27
CA PRO A 498 -4.99 -15.37 -25.54
C PRO A 498 -4.88 -15.78 -27.01
N THR A 499 -5.85 -15.41 -27.87
CA THR A 499 -5.75 -15.71 -29.30
C THR A 499 -4.68 -14.85 -29.98
N LYS A 500 -4.28 -13.78 -29.30
CA LYS A 500 -3.28 -12.82 -29.77
C LYS A 500 -2.11 -12.89 -28.82
N ASN A 501 -1.27 -13.92 -28.99
CA ASN A 501 -0.01 -14.14 -28.26
C ASN A 501 1.00 -12.96 -28.27
N GLY A 502 0.67 -11.83 -28.89
CA GLY A 502 1.39 -10.57 -28.75
C GLY A 502 0.96 -9.75 -27.55
N GLN A 503 -0.24 -9.96 -27.02
CA GLN A 503 -0.76 -9.15 -25.94
C GLN A 503 0.02 -9.45 -24.66
N GLY A 504 0.47 -8.40 -23.98
CA GLY A 504 1.19 -8.48 -22.71
C GLY A 504 0.31 -9.07 -21.60
N LEU A 505 0.21 -10.39 -21.59
CA LEU A 505 -0.40 -11.18 -20.54
C LEU A 505 0.68 -11.52 -19.51
N PHE A 506 0.31 -11.74 -18.26
CA PHE A 506 1.24 -12.23 -17.24
C PHE A 506 1.21 -13.76 -17.19
N ASN A 507 2.25 -14.43 -17.71
CA ASN A 507 2.34 -15.91 -17.74
C ASN A 507 3.37 -16.47 -16.77
N GLY A 508 4.10 -15.62 -16.04
CA GLY A 508 5.14 -16.05 -15.14
C GLY A 508 5.23 -15.20 -13.87
N VAL A 509 5.65 -15.85 -12.79
CA VAL A 509 5.77 -15.26 -11.45
C VAL A 509 7.09 -15.68 -10.82
N PHE A 510 7.73 -14.75 -10.11
CA PHE A 510 8.96 -15.01 -9.40
C PHE A 510 8.98 -14.49 -7.96
N PHE A 511 9.52 -15.32 -7.09
CA PHE A 511 9.88 -15.00 -5.72
C PHE A 511 11.37 -15.30 -5.52
N LYS A 512 12.11 -14.39 -4.87
CA LYS A 512 13.41 -14.76 -4.28
C LYS A 512 13.21 -15.82 -3.20
N HIS A 513 14.30 -16.47 -2.81
CA HIS A 513 14.27 -17.55 -1.82
C HIS A 513 13.55 -17.17 -0.51
N ASN A 514 13.62 -15.90 -0.10
CA ASN A 514 13.05 -15.34 1.12
C ASN A 514 11.83 -14.42 0.91
N GLN A 515 11.18 -14.45 -0.25
CA GLN A 515 10.00 -13.63 -0.56
C GLN A 515 8.69 -14.42 -0.49
N LYS A 516 7.63 -13.79 0.05
CA LYS A 516 6.25 -14.30 0.18
C LYS A 516 5.14 -13.33 -0.21
N GLY A 517 5.44 -12.05 -0.34
CA GLY A 517 4.47 -10.99 -0.57
C GLY A 517 3.72 -11.10 -1.89
N GLU A 518 2.97 -10.07 -2.25
CA GLU A 518 2.10 -10.14 -3.41
C GLU A 518 2.84 -10.08 -4.74
N ARG A 519 2.32 -10.83 -5.71
CA ARG A 519 2.62 -10.73 -7.14
C ARG A 519 1.30 -10.52 -7.86
N ILE A 520 1.15 -9.40 -8.54
CA ILE A 520 -0.11 -8.96 -9.12
C ILE A 520 -0.23 -9.54 -10.53
N ILE A 521 -1.38 -10.13 -10.82
CA ILE A 521 -1.79 -10.57 -12.16
C ILE A 521 -3.00 -9.72 -12.56
N THR A 522 -2.89 -9.02 -13.68
CA THR A 522 -3.96 -8.14 -14.17
C THR A 522 -4.13 -8.22 -15.68
N GLY A 523 -5.36 -8.03 -16.17
CA GLY A 523 -5.67 -7.89 -17.59
C GLY A 523 -7.15 -7.55 -17.81
N GLN A 524 -7.44 -6.69 -18.79
CA GLN A 524 -8.80 -6.20 -19.01
C GLN A 524 -9.63 -7.26 -19.72
N HIS A 525 -10.84 -7.49 -19.25
CA HIS A 525 -11.66 -8.60 -19.70
C HIS A 525 -13.12 -8.16 -19.77
N GLY A 526 -13.95 -8.84 -20.55
CA GLY A 526 -15.31 -8.38 -20.75
C GLY A 526 -16.09 -8.34 -19.44
N VAL A 527 -16.76 -7.21 -19.18
CA VAL A 527 -17.54 -6.96 -17.95
C VAL A 527 -18.59 -8.03 -17.64
N ASN A 528 -19.06 -8.75 -18.67
CA ASN A 528 -20.08 -9.80 -18.54
C ASN A 528 -19.52 -11.23 -18.53
N TRP A 529 -18.22 -11.39 -18.79
CA TRP A 529 -17.57 -12.68 -18.94
C TRP A 529 -16.87 -13.11 -17.65
N ASP A 530 -17.10 -14.36 -17.27
CA ASP A 530 -16.59 -14.94 -16.04
C ASP A 530 -15.14 -15.42 -16.16
N TRP A 531 -14.44 -15.32 -15.04
CA TRP A 531 -13.11 -15.88 -14.86
C TRP A 531 -12.89 -16.43 -13.45
N SER A 532 -11.92 -17.32 -13.32
CA SER A 532 -11.59 -18.07 -12.09
C SER A 532 -10.11 -18.46 -12.06
N VAL A 533 -9.59 -18.71 -10.87
CA VAL A 533 -8.20 -19.15 -10.66
C VAL A 533 -8.17 -20.36 -9.76
N GLU A 534 -7.36 -21.36 -10.12
CA GLU A 534 -7.13 -22.54 -9.29
C GLU A 534 -5.62 -22.77 -9.05
N VAL A 535 -5.28 -23.04 -7.80
CA VAL A 535 -4.00 -23.62 -7.38
C VAL A 535 -4.13 -25.16 -7.40
N PRO A 536 -3.38 -25.88 -8.26
CA PRO A 536 -3.36 -27.34 -8.28
C PRO A 536 -3.04 -27.92 -6.90
N ALA A 537 -3.66 -29.07 -6.58
CA ALA A 537 -3.62 -29.69 -5.25
C ALA A 537 -2.20 -29.85 -4.67
N GLU A 538 -1.22 -30.18 -5.52
CA GLU A 538 0.17 -30.41 -5.13
C GLU A 538 0.95 -29.16 -4.74
N PHE A 539 0.42 -27.96 -4.98
CA PHE A 539 1.07 -26.69 -4.58
C PHE A 539 0.28 -25.93 -3.52
N ARG A 540 -0.85 -26.47 -3.05
CA ARG A 540 -1.72 -25.81 -2.05
C ARG A 540 -1.07 -25.74 -0.67
N ASP A 541 0.02 -26.44 -0.43
CA ASP A 541 0.82 -26.36 0.79
C ASP A 541 1.63 -25.04 0.86
N TRP A 542 2.01 -24.46 -0.28
CA TRP A 542 2.85 -23.25 -0.29
C TRP A 542 2.31 -22.06 -1.08
N LEU A 543 1.47 -22.25 -2.10
CA LEU A 543 0.90 -21.15 -2.87
C LEU A 543 -0.44 -20.68 -2.30
N ILE A 544 -0.67 -19.37 -2.41
CA ILE A 544 -1.94 -18.76 -2.07
C ILE A 544 -2.36 -17.72 -3.11
N VAL A 545 -3.66 -17.67 -3.41
CA VAL A 545 -4.26 -16.70 -4.34
C VAL A 545 -5.43 -15.98 -3.70
N SER A 546 -5.62 -14.71 -4.05
CA SER A 546 -6.81 -13.94 -3.66
C SER A 546 -7.19 -12.90 -4.72
N ALA A 547 -8.49 -12.63 -4.89
CA ALA A 547 -8.98 -11.54 -5.73
C ALA A 547 -9.11 -10.19 -4.97
N THR A 548 -8.87 -10.19 -3.65
CA THR A 548 -8.73 -8.93 -2.89
C THR A 548 -7.62 -8.11 -3.54
N PRO A 549 -7.87 -6.83 -3.85
CA PRO A 549 -6.90 -6.00 -4.54
C PRO A 549 -5.67 -5.72 -3.67
N SER A 550 -4.57 -5.27 -4.28
CA SER A 550 -3.44 -4.74 -3.51
C SER A 550 -3.86 -3.46 -2.79
N PHE A 551 -3.50 -3.33 -1.52
CA PHE A 551 -3.74 -2.11 -0.74
C PHE A 551 -2.50 -1.20 -0.67
N ASP A 552 -1.46 -1.45 -1.47
CA ASP A 552 -0.35 -0.52 -1.61
C ASP A 552 -0.81 0.73 -2.39
N PRO A 553 -0.83 1.93 -1.79
CA PRO A 553 -1.22 3.15 -2.49
C PRO A 553 -0.27 3.54 -3.63
N GLY A 554 0.97 3.04 -3.63
CA GLY A 554 1.98 3.32 -4.64
C GLY A 554 1.96 2.36 -5.84
N VAL A 555 1.22 1.24 -5.78
CA VAL A 555 1.12 0.31 -6.91
C VAL A 555 0.48 1.00 -8.11
N GLY A 556 1.10 0.88 -9.28
CA GLY A 556 0.70 1.59 -10.50
C GLY A 556 1.45 2.90 -10.73
N THR A 557 2.28 3.34 -9.78
CA THR A 557 3.20 4.48 -9.91
C THR A 557 4.66 4.02 -10.10
N GLU A 558 5.59 4.93 -10.38
CA GLU A 558 7.03 4.59 -10.47
C GLU A 558 7.65 4.15 -9.13
N SER A 559 7.00 4.44 -8.01
CA SER A 559 7.53 4.22 -6.65
C SER A 559 6.56 3.44 -5.75
N PRO A 560 6.19 2.19 -6.13
CA PRO A 560 5.45 1.32 -5.22
C PRO A 560 6.32 0.95 -4.01
N GLU A 561 5.67 0.60 -2.91
CA GLU A 561 6.36 0.01 -1.77
C GLU A 561 6.83 -1.43 -2.06
N ASP A 562 7.63 -1.97 -1.14
CA ASP A 562 8.09 -3.35 -1.20
C ASP A 562 6.89 -4.32 -1.16
N ALA A 563 6.82 -5.19 -2.18
CA ALA A 563 5.77 -6.19 -2.33
C ALA A 563 5.66 -7.12 -1.11
N GLU A 564 6.77 -7.34 -0.42
CA GLU A 564 6.86 -8.21 0.75
C GLU A 564 6.11 -7.67 1.98
N LYS A 565 5.74 -6.39 2.00
CA LYS A 565 4.88 -5.83 3.05
C LYS A 565 3.40 -6.16 2.88
N TYR A 566 3.02 -6.66 1.71
CA TYR A 566 1.63 -6.88 1.33
C TYR A 566 1.38 -8.38 1.12
N HIS A 567 1.05 -9.06 2.20
CA HIS A 567 0.75 -10.50 2.15
C HIS A 567 -0.59 -10.78 1.47
N VAL A 568 -0.66 -11.91 0.78
CA VAL A 568 -1.88 -12.38 0.12
C VAL A 568 -2.70 -13.17 1.12
N VAL A 569 -3.89 -12.65 1.44
CA VAL A 569 -4.84 -13.24 2.39
C VAL A 569 -6.16 -13.50 1.67
N PRO A 570 -6.81 -14.66 1.86
CA PRO A 570 -8.09 -14.96 1.23
C PRO A 570 -9.19 -14.02 1.73
N ASN A 571 -10.13 -13.68 0.85
CA ASN A 571 -11.33 -12.97 1.24
C ASN A 571 -12.33 -13.91 1.97
N GLN A 572 -12.35 -13.82 3.30
CA GLN A 572 -13.24 -14.61 4.16
C GLN A 572 -14.74 -14.40 3.88
N TYR A 573 -15.14 -13.21 3.41
CA TYR A 573 -16.54 -12.88 3.14
C TYR A 573 -17.05 -13.40 1.79
N LYS A 574 -16.13 -13.85 0.92
CA LYS A 574 -16.45 -14.41 -0.40
C LYS A 574 -16.12 -15.91 -0.50
N GLY A 575 -15.84 -16.55 0.65
CA GLY A 575 -15.54 -17.97 0.72
C GLY A 575 -14.25 -18.35 0.00
N GLU A 576 -13.31 -17.40 -0.18
CA GLU A 576 -12.01 -17.73 -0.74
C GLU A 576 -11.26 -18.66 0.22
N THR A 577 -10.77 -19.76 -0.32
CA THR A 577 -10.00 -20.75 0.42
C THR A 577 -8.49 -20.52 0.33
N GLY A 578 -8.08 -19.53 -0.47
CA GLY A 578 -6.69 -19.27 -0.82
C GLY A 578 -6.15 -20.14 -1.95
N TYR A 579 -6.90 -21.11 -2.46
CA TYR A 579 -6.50 -21.95 -3.61
C TYR A 579 -7.51 -21.94 -4.76
N ASN A 580 -8.68 -21.32 -4.58
CA ASN A 580 -9.68 -21.17 -5.62
C ASN A 580 -10.33 -19.78 -5.52
N ILE A 581 -10.43 -19.12 -6.67
CA ILE A 581 -11.16 -17.87 -6.88
C ILE A 581 -12.21 -18.15 -7.96
N SER A 582 -13.48 -17.81 -7.70
CA SER A 582 -14.57 -18.04 -8.65
C SER A 582 -15.66 -16.97 -8.53
N GLY A 583 -16.55 -16.86 -9.52
CA GLY A 583 -17.66 -15.91 -9.48
C GLY A 583 -17.29 -14.47 -9.83
N LEU A 584 -16.11 -14.23 -10.39
CA LEU A 584 -15.67 -12.92 -10.87
C LEU A 584 -15.97 -12.72 -12.35
N LYS A 585 -16.21 -11.47 -12.72
CA LYS A 585 -16.38 -10.98 -14.10
C LYS A 585 -15.62 -9.67 -14.28
N GLY A 586 -15.58 -9.16 -15.51
CA GLY A 586 -14.82 -7.93 -15.81
C GLY A 586 -13.33 -8.16 -15.65
N ARG A 587 -12.58 -7.09 -15.37
CA ARG A 587 -11.12 -7.13 -15.27
C ARG A 587 -10.62 -8.34 -14.47
N ILE A 588 -9.71 -9.09 -15.08
CA ILE A 588 -8.93 -10.12 -14.40
C ILE A 588 -7.95 -9.39 -13.49
N TYR A 589 -8.11 -9.57 -12.18
CA TYR A 589 -7.20 -9.03 -11.18
C TYR A 589 -7.16 -9.97 -9.99
N PHE A 590 -6.00 -10.54 -9.71
CA PHE A 590 -5.77 -11.32 -8.51
C PHE A 590 -4.29 -11.26 -8.12
N ARG A 591 -4.01 -11.64 -6.88
CA ARG A 591 -2.67 -11.68 -6.31
C ARG A 591 -2.27 -13.12 -6.05
N ILE A 592 -1.01 -13.44 -6.31
CA ILE A 592 -0.35 -14.69 -5.95
C ILE A 592 0.67 -14.38 -4.87
N GLY A 593 0.71 -15.18 -3.81
CA GLY A 593 1.70 -15.09 -2.75
C GLY A 593 2.18 -16.47 -2.33
N VAL A 594 3.14 -16.49 -1.41
CA VAL A 594 3.57 -17.71 -0.71
C VAL A 594 2.96 -17.70 0.69
N LYS A 595 2.46 -18.85 1.15
CA LYS A 595 1.85 -18.98 2.47
C LYS A 595 2.87 -18.66 3.58
N GLU A 596 2.41 -17.99 4.63
CA GLU A 596 3.23 -17.72 5.81
C GLU A 596 3.79 -18.99 6.45
N SER A 597 2.98 -20.05 6.51
CA SER A 597 3.40 -21.36 7.03
C SER A 597 4.35 -22.14 6.11
N ALA A 598 4.54 -21.70 4.86
CA ALA A 598 5.39 -22.41 3.93
C ALA A 598 6.88 -22.16 4.22
N ASN A 599 7.67 -23.23 4.10
CA ASN A 599 9.12 -23.12 4.16
C ASN A 599 9.65 -22.42 2.91
N PHE A 600 10.46 -21.40 3.14
CA PHE A 600 11.27 -20.75 2.13
C PHE A 600 12.21 -21.73 1.42
N VAL A 601 12.68 -21.34 0.24
CA VAL A 601 13.92 -21.92 -0.29
C VAL A 601 15.05 -21.45 0.64
N ALA A 602 15.89 -22.38 1.10
CA ALA A 602 16.74 -22.17 2.26
C ALA A 602 17.69 -20.97 2.16
N ASN A 603 18.21 -20.72 0.96
CA ASN A 603 19.08 -19.59 0.65
C ASN A 603 19.11 -19.36 -0.87
N LYS A 604 19.75 -18.27 -1.31
CA LYS A 604 19.87 -17.88 -2.72
C LYS A 604 20.54 -18.92 -3.64
N ASP A 605 21.33 -19.85 -3.10
CA ASP A 605 22.09 -20.86 -3.84
C ASP A 605 21.44 -22.26 -3.78
N ALA A 606 20.33 -22.39 -3.04
CA ALA A 606 19.59 -23.65 -2.90
C ALA A 606 18.66 -23.89 -4.10
N THR A 607 18.37 -25.17 -4.38
CA THR A 607 17.51 -25.58 -5.49
C THR A 607 16.17 -24.85 -5.47
N PRO A 608 15.77 -24.19 -6.57
CA PRO A 608 14.51 -23.45 -6.63
C PRO A 608 13.31 -24.39 -6.60
N LYS A 609 12.19 -23.86 -6.12
CA LYS A 609 10.87 -24.50 -6.20
C LYS A 609 10.12 -24.00 -7.43
N PHE A 610 9.35 -24.90 -8.04
CA PHE A 610 8.48 -24.59 -9.17
C PHE A 610 7.04 -24.98 -8.88
N GLY A 611 6.11 -24.20 -9.41
CA GLY A 611 4.69 -24.48 -9.36
C GLY A 611 3.95 -23.73 -10.45
N TYR A 612 2.63 -23.81 -10.46
CA TYR A 612 1.81 -23.01 -11.37
C TYR A 612 0.42 -22.80 -10.80
N VAL A 613 -0.30 -21.83 -11.38
CA VAL A 613 -1.75 -21.65 -11.20
C VAL A 613 -2.45 -21.64 -12.54
N ASN A 614 -3.72 -22.05 -12.56
CA ASN A 614 -4.56 -22.05 -13.75
C ASN A 614 -5.54 -20.89 -13.68
N LEU A 615 -5.49 -19.99 -14.66
CA LEU A 615 -6.50 -18.96 -14.88
C LEU A 615 -7.46 -19.42 -15.98
N LYS A 616 -8.72 -19.65 -15.64
CA LYS A 616 -9.78 -19.99 -16.59
C LYS A 616 -10.68 -18.78 -16.79
N TYR A 617 -11.00 -18.43 -18.02
CA TYR A 617 -11.79 -17.25 -18.36
C TYR A 617 -12.62 -17.50 -19.62
N ARG A 618 -13.70 -16.74 -19.78
CA ARG A 618 -14.66 -16.94 -20.87
C ARG A 618 -14.51 -15.86 -21.94
N LEU A 619 -14.37 -16.24 -23.20
CA LEU A 619 -14.28 -15.28 -24.31
C LEU A 619 -15.55 -15.23 -25.16
N SER A 620 -16.37 -16.28 -25.09
CA SER A 620 -17.67 -16.35 -25.75
C SER A 620 -18.62 -17.28 -25.00
N ALA A 621 -19.87 -17.36 -25.46
CA ALA A 621 -20.85 -18.26 -24.87
C ALA A 621 -20.39 -19.74 -24.84
N THR A 622 -19.54 -20.16 -25.78
CA THR A 622 -19.12 -21.56 -25.98
C THR A 622 -17.64 -21.82 -25.74
N TRP A 623 -16.83 -20.79 -25.45
CA TRP A 623 -15.38 -20.93 -25.35
C TRP A 623 -14.81 -20.33 -24.06
N SER A 624 -14.18 -21.19 -23.26
CA SER A 624 -13.53 -20.85 -21.98
C SER A 624 -12.11 -21.45 -21.90
N PRO A 625 -11.09 -20.78 -22.46
CA PRO A 625 -9.71 -21.26 -22.35
C PRO A 625 -9.17 -21.25 -20.92
N THR A 626 -8.10 -22.00 -20.70
CA THR A 626 -7.32 -22.01 -19.46
C THR A 626 -5.88 -21.61 -19.78
N MET A 627 -5.37 -20.62 -19.08
CA MET A 627 -3.99 -20.16 -19.14
C MET A 627 -3.23 -20.64 -17.91
N THR A 628 -2.07 -21.26 -18.12
CA THR A 628 -1.15 -21.63 -17.05
C THR A 628 -0.18 -20.47 -16.77
N ILE A 629 -0.05 -20.11 -15.50
CA ILE A 629 0.90 -19.11 -15.01
C ILE A 629 1.97 -19.84 -14.19
N PHE A 630 3.20 -19.83 -14.68
CA PHE A 630 4.31 -20.56 -14.09
C PHE A 630 4.94 -19.77 -12.94
N ILE A 631 5.30 -20.45 -11.86
CA ILE A 631 5.81 -19.83 -10.64
C ILE A 631 7.15 -20.44 -10.29
N ARG A 632 8.12 -19.59 -9.98
CA ARG A 632 9.45 -19.97 -9.48
C ARG A 632 9.75 -19.27 -8.16
N GLN A 633 10.21 -20.02 -7.17
CA GLN A 633 10.82 -19.45 -5.95
C GLN A 633 12.31 -19.84 -5.90
N GLY A 634 13.20 -18.86 -5.82
CA GLY A 634 14.65 -19.05 -5.67
C GLY A 634 15.51 -18.55 -6.85
N GLU A 635 16.64 -17.94 -6.49
CA GLU A 635 17.60 -17.30 -7.41
C GLU A 635 18.61 -18.28 -8.02
N ALA A 636 18.86 -19.43 -7.40
CA ALA A 636 19.86 -20.38 -7.88
C ALA A 636 19.54 -20.86 -9.30
N PRO A 637 20.55 -21.13 -10.15
CA PRO A 637 20.34 -21.62 -11.50
C PRO A 637 19.68 -22.99 -11.49
N HIS A 638 18.94 -23.31 -12.56
CA HIS A 638 18.33 -24.64 -12.72
C HIS A 638 18.14 -24.97 -14.20
N TYR A 639 18.12 -26.26 -14.54
CA TYR A 639 17.71 -26.75 -15.85
C TYR A 639 16.29 -26.33 -16.22
N ILE A 640 16.05 -26.10 -17.51
CA ILE A 640 14.70 -26.09 -18.08
C ILE A 640 14.46 -27.43 -18.77
N TYR A 641 15.33 -27.76 -19.74
CA TYR A 641 15.58 -29.13 -20.17
C TYR A 641 16.94 -29.57 -19.61
N GLY A 642 16.94 -30.66 -18.85
CA GLY A 642 18.10 -31.29 -18.26
C GLY A 642 18.68 -32.41 -19.15
N PRO A 643 19.80 -33.01 -18.73
CA PRO A 643 20.51 -34.05 -19.49
C PRO A 643 19.63 -35.24 -19.92
N ASP A 644 18.69 -35.62 -19.06
CA ASP A 644 17.83 -36.80 -19.22
C ASP A 644 16.46 -36.46 -19.81
N ASP A 645 16.16 -35.18 -20.07
CA ASP A 645 14.88 -34.81 -20.67
C ASP A 645 14.83 -35.22 -22.14
N PRO A 646 13.77 -35.95 -22.58
CA PRO A 646 13.69 -36.45 -23.93
C PRO A 646 13.59 -35.32 -24.96
N ILE A 647 14.12 -35.57 -26.14
CA ILE A 647 13.88 -34.76 -27.33
C ILE A 647 12.75 -35.45 -28.11
N PRO A 648 11.57 -34.83 -28.29
CA PRO A 648 10.53 -35.46 -29.07
C PRO A 648 10.88 -35.46 -30.57
N GLY A 649 10.47 -36.49 -31.30
CA GLY A 649 10.55 -36.52 -32.77
C GLY A 649 9.55 -35.58 -33.44
N GLU A 650 8.60 -35.04 -32.67
CA GLU A 650 7.57 -34.13 -33.12
C GLU A 650 7.92 -32.67 -32.80
N VAL A 651 7.75 -31.79 -33.77
CA VAL A 651 7.91 -30.35 -33.59
C VAL A 651 6.55 -29.68 -33.67
N TYR A 652 6.30 -28.80 -32.70
CA TYR A 652 5.06 -28.08 -32.55
C TYR A 652 5.33 -26.58 -32.63
N ASN A 653 4.42 -25.85 -33.27
CA ASN A 653 4.41 -24.40 -33.16
C ASN A 653 3.95 -23.98 -31.74
N GLY A 654 4.41 -22.80 -31.32
CA GLY A 654 4.06 -22.15 -30.06
C GLY A 654 2.82 -21.26 -30.17
N TRP A 655 2.47 -20.77 -31.38
CA TRP A 655 1.36 -19.83 -31.58
C TRP A 655 -0.01 -20.36 -31.10
N ASN A 656 -0.27 -21.66 -31.22
CA ASN A 656 -1.49 -22.29 -30.67
C ASN A 656 -1.17 -23.47 -29.74
N GLY A 657 0.08 -23.60 -29.29
CA GLY A 657 0.55 -24.64 -28.38
C GLY A 657 0.38 -26.10 -28.83
N GLY A 658 -0.16 -26.35 -30.02
CA GLY A 658 -0.62 -27.69 -30.41
C GLY A 658 -0.64 -28.00 -31.90
N THR A 659 -0.23 -27.09 -32.80
CA THR A 659 -0.13 -27.44 -34.22
C THR A 659 1.17 -28.20 -34.48
N LEU A 660 1.05 -29.47 -34.84
CA LEU A 660 2.15 -30.30 -35.32
C LEU A 660 2.68 -29.74 -36.64
N ILE A 661 3.95 -29.36 -36.68
CA ILE A 661 4.65 -28.83 -37.86
C ILE A 661 5.84 -29.68 -38.27
N SER A 662 5.93 -30.92 -37.78
CA SER A 662 7.03 -31.85 -38.08
C SER A 662 7.27 -32.04 -39.57
N SER A 663 6.22 -32.10 -40.40
CA SER A 663 6.34 -32.22 -41.86
C SER A 663 6.85 -30.96 -42.55
N GLU A 664 6.83 -29.82 -41.87
CA GLU A 664 7.37 -28.55 -42.35
C GLU A 664 8.83 -28.34 -41.90
N VAL A 665 9.35 -29.23 -41.06
CA VAL A 665 10.65 -29.14 -40.43
C VAL A 665 11.52 -30.28 -40.94
N ARG A 666 12.69 -29.96 -41.50
CA ARG A 666 13.61 -31.01 -41.94
C ARG A 666 14.27 -31.71 -40.75
N GLU A 667 14.42 -33.02 -40.88
CA GLU A 667 14.99 -33.90 -39.85
C GLU A 667 16.50 -33.65 -39.61
N ASP A 668 17.22 -33.32 -40.67
CA ASP A 668 18.64 -32.95 -40.66
C ASP A 668 18.90 -31.55 -40.06
N MET A 669 17.86 -30.77 -39.78
CA MET A 669 17.95 -29.43 -39.19
C MET A 669 17.57 -29.38 -37.72
N ARG A 670 17.46 -30.53 -37.05
CA ARG A 670 17.11 -30.62 -35.62
C ARG A 670 17.70 -31.86 -34.98
N LEU A 671 17.86 -31.83 -33.66
CA LEU A 671 18.07 -33.06 -32.90
C LEU A 671 16.79 -33.92 -32.90
N LEU A 672 16.98 -35.24 -32.84
CA LEU A 672 15.93 -36.26 -32.93
C LEU A 672 15.74 -36.99 -31.60
N ALA A 673 14.74 -37.86 -31.55
CA ALA A 673 14.49 -38.69 -30.37
C ALA A 673 15.62 -39.69 -30.04
N SER A 674 16.51 -39.98 -30.99
CA SER A 674 17.73 -40.77 -30.77
C SER A 674 18.89 -39.95 -30.20
N ASP A 675 18.79 -38.62 -30.21
CA ASP A 675 19.80 -37.72 -29.65
C ASP A 675 19.57 -37.49 -28.15
N SER A 676 20.61 -37.02 -27.46
CA SER A 676 20.57 -36.68 -26.03
C SER A 676 21.00 -35.23 -25.81
N ARG A 677 20.60 -34.67 -24.66
CA ARG A 677 20.97 -33.33 -24.17
C ARG A 677 22.19 -33.36 -23.25
N ASN A 678 22.72 -34.53 -22.92
CA ASN A 678 23.76 -34.71 -21.90
C ASN A 678 25.05 -33.89 -22.10
N LEU A 679 25.37 -33.48 -23.34
CA LEU A 679 26.58 -32.70 -23.65
C LEU A 679 26.37 -31.19 -23.59
N GLY A 680 25.12 -30.71 -23.56
CA GLY A 680 24.80 -29.29 -23.67
C GLY A 680 23.77 -28.81 -22.65
N ALA A 681 23.04 -29.67 -21.96
CA ALA A 681 22.11 -29.20 -20.93
C ALA A 681 22.88 -28.47 -19.82
N ALA A 682 22.45 -27.24 -19.50
CA ALA A 682 23.05 -26.41 -18.46
C ALA A 682 21.98 -25.78 -17.55
N GLU A 683 22.38 -25.47 -16.32
CA GLU A 683 21.53 -24.76 -15.35
C GLU A 683 21.62 -23.24 -15.59
N PHE A 684 20.52 -22.62 -16.01
CA PHE A 684 20.47 -21.18 -16.29
C PHE A 684 20.11 -20.38 -15.04
N SER A 685 20.83 -19.29 -14.83
CA SER A 685 20.43 -18.27 -13.85
C SER A 685 19.10 -17.62 -14.26
N PRO A 686 18.17 -17.36 -13.33
CA PRO A 686 16.96 -16.60 -13.62
C PRO A 686 17.21 -15.09 -13.72
N LEU A 687 18.46 -14.61 -13.58
CA LEU A 687 18.81 -13.19 -13.53
C LEU A 687 19.85 -12.80 -14.59
N ASN A 688 19.69 -11.62 -15.20
CA ASN A 688 20.72 -11.00 -16.05
C ASN A 688 21.86 -10.41 -15.21
N LEU A 689 22.99 -10.15 -15.87
CA LEU A 689 24.11 -9.44 -15.25
C LEU A 689 23.94 -7.91 -15.28
N THR A 690 24.51 -7.26 -14.26
CA THR A 690 24.67 -5.82 -14.11
C THR A 690 25.92 -5.53 -13.26
N THR A 691 26.13 -4.27 -12.89
CA THR A 691 27.19 -3.82 -11.97
C THR A 691 26.58 -3.07 -10.79
N ASP A 692 27.36 -2.83 -9.73
CA ASP A 692 26.85 -2.12 -8.55
C ASP A 692 26.43 -0.68 -8.86
N GLY A 693 27.16 0.05 -9.71
CA GLY A 693 26.78 1.41 -10.12
C GLY A 693 25.50 1.47 -10.94
N LEU A 694 25.27 0.48 -11.82
CA LEU A 694 24.04 0.37 -12.62
C LEU A 694 22.86 -0.22 -11.83
N ALA A 695 23.10 -1.06 -10.82
CA ALA A 695 22.07 -1.50 -9.88
C ALA A 695 21.70 -0.42 -8.84
N GLY A 696 22.60 0.53 -8.59
CA GLY A 696 22.40 1.66 -7.70
C GLY A 696 21.49 2.76 -8.27
N ASN A 697 21.48 3.91 -7.59
CA ASN A 697 20.66 5.08 -7.99
C ASN A 697 21.41 6.05 -8.92
N GLY A 698 22.69 5.82 -9.21
CA GLY A 698 23.53 6.73 -10.00
C GLY A 698 23.21 6.75 -11.49
N ASN A 699 22.53 5.71 -12.02
CA ASN A 699 22.15 5.58 -13.42
C ASN A 699 23.26 5.99 -14.44
N PRO A 700 24.52 5.54 -14.27
CA PRO A 700 25.63 5.97 -15.14
C PRO A 700 25.41 5.49 -16.58
N ALA A 701 26.08 6.11 -17.56
CA ALA A 701 26.01 5.64 -18.96
C ALA A 701 26.69 4.28 -19.15
N TYR A 702 27.73 4.02 -18.36
CA TYR A 702 28.45 2.76 -18.30
C TYR A 702 29.27 2.66 -17.01
N GLU A 703 29.80 1.47 -16.73
CA GLU A 703 30.75 1.18 -15.67
C GLU A 703 31.77 0.14 -16.17
N ASN A 704 33.03 0.27 -15.79
CA ASN A 704 34.03 -0.76 -16.10
C ASN A 704 33.98 -1.85 -15.03
N VAL A 705 33.98 -3.12 -15.43
CA VAL A 705 33.94 -4.25 -14.49
C VAL A 705 35.22 -5.08 -14.48
N GLY A 706 35.58 -5.59 -13.31
CA GLY A 706 36.67 -6.55 -13.13
C GLY A 706 36.37 -7.90 -13.79
N ILE A 707 37.40 -8.75 -13.88
CA ILE A 707 37.22 -10.16 -14.28
C ILE A 707 36.32 -10.84 -13.25
N ARG A 708 35.25 -11.48 -13.72
CA ARG A 708 34.18 -12.06 -12.88
C ARG A 708 33.59 -11.08 -11.86
N GLY A 709 33.64 -9.78 -12.16
CA GLY A 709 33.24 -8.72 -11.24
C GLY A 709 31.78 -8.27 -11.38
N ALA A 710 31.01 -8.83 -12.32
CA ALA A 710 29.61 -8.45 -12.46
C ALA A 710 28.76 -9.13 -11.38
N ARG A 711 27.58 -8.58 -11.15
CA ARG A 711 26.57 -9.14 -10.24
C ARG A 711 25.27 -9.40 -10.98
N PHE A 712 24.37 -10.15 -10.37
CA PHE A 712 23.02 -10.30 -10.89
C PHE A 712 22.15 -9.07 -10.59
N VAL A 713 21.18 -8.81 -11.48
CA VAL A 713 20.06 -7.90 -11.24
C VAL A 713 19.19 -8.40 -10.09
N ASP A 714 18.35 -7.53 -9.53
CA ASP A 714 17.52 -7.91 -8.39
C ASP A 714 16.26 -8.67 -8.81
N PHE A 715 15.79 -8.50 -10.04
CA PHE A 715 14.55 -9.09 -10.53
C PHE A 715 14.71 -9.67 -11.95
N PRO A 716 14.12 -10.83 -12.28
CA PRO A 716 14.26 -11.47 -13.59
C PRO A 716 13.82 -10.61 -14.77
N SER A 717 12.83 -9.74 -14.58
CA SER A 717 12.34 -8.84 -15.64
C SER A 717 13.30 -7.70 -15.99
N GLN A 718 14.26 -7.39 -15.12
CA GLN A 718 15.22 -6.31 -15.35
C GLN A 718 16.17 -6.65 -16.50
N ALA A 719 16.40 -5.66 -17.36
CA ALA A 719 17.22 -5.82 -18.55
C ALA A 719 18.67 -6.20 -18.20
N GLY A 720 19.20 -5.65 -17.11
CA GLY A 720 20.62 -5.75 -16.78
C GLY A 720 21.47 -4.86 -17.68
N ALA A 721 22.79 -4.95 -17.54
CA ALA A 721 23.73 -4.20 -18.36
C ALA A 721 24.02 -4.92 -19.69
N PHE A 722 24.44 -4.15 -20.68
CA PHE A 722 24.99 -4.70 -21.90
C PHE A 722 26.50 -4.83 -21.83
N PHE A 723 27.05 -5.83 -22.48
CA PHE A 723 28.48 -6.12 -22.56
C PHE A 723 28.85 -6.43 -24.00
N GLN A 724 30.01 -5.94 -24.44
CA GLN A 724 30.62 -6.43 -25.67
C GLN A 724 31.19 -7.83 -25.46
N TRP A 725 31.40 -8.59 -26.55
CA TRP A 725 31.91 -9.96 -26.43
C TRP A 725 33.33 -9.98 -25.83
N ALA A 726 34.24 -9.21 -26.44
CA ALA A 726 35.58 -8.85 -25.96
C ALA A 726 36.17 -7.71 -26.83
N VAL A 727 37.39 -7.28 -26.54
CA VAL A 727 38.19 -6.38 -27.41
C VAL A 727 39.50 -7.05 -27.84
N ASP A 728 40.08 -6.60 -28.96
CA ASP A 728 41.31 -7.18 -29.50
C ASP A 728 42.48 -7.07 -28.50
N MET A 729 43.12 -8.21 -28.20
CA MET A 729 44.30 -8.28 -27.33
C MET A 729 45.62 -8.14 -28.12
N GLY A 730 45.58 -8.23 -29.44
CA GLY A 730 46.75 -8.12 -30.33
C GLY A 730 46.91 -6.74 -31.00
N SER A 731 46.00 -5.80 -30.74
CA SER A 731 46.07 -4.46 -31.33
C SER A 731 47.18 -3.60 -30.72
N ASN A 732 47.86 -2.80 -31.56
CA ASN A 732 48.81 -1.78 -31.13
C ASN A 732 48.13 -0.57 -30.44
N THR A 733 46.79 -0.53 -30.43
CA THR A 733 46.01 0.52 -29.76
C THR A 733 45.65 0.07 -28.36
N ASP A 734 46.00 0.87 -27.35
CA ASP A 734 45.66 0.57 -25.96
C ASP A 734 44.15 0.75 -25.70
N TYR A 735 43.43 -0.37 -25.73
CA TYR A 735 42.01 -0.40 -25.39
C TYR A 735 41.74 -0.66 -23.90
N SER A 736 42.75 -0.70 -23.03
CA SER A 736 42.62 -1.05 -21.59
C SER A 736 41.51 -0.27 -20.87
N SER A 737 41.30 1.00 -21.23
CA SER A 737 40.27 1.88 -20.67
C SER A 737 38.82 1.44 -20.98
N TYR A 738 38.64 0.51 -21.91
CA TYR A 738 37.36 0.05 -22.45
C TYR A 738 37.06 -1.42 -22.10
N TYR A 739 37.93 -2.07 -21.34
CA TYR A 739 37.80 -3.50 -21.03
C TYR A 739 36.56 -3.78 -20.18
N ARG A 740 35.82 -4.82 -20.58
CA ARG A 740 34.63 -5.34 -19.87
C ARG A 740 33.72 -4.21 -19.37
N ARG A 741 33.31 -3.35 -20.30
CA ARG A 741 32.40 -2.26 -19.96
C ARG A 741 30.96 -2.79 -19.90
N ALA A 742 30.28 -2.48 -18.80
CA ALA A 742 28.86 -2.67 -18.61
C ALA A 742 28.15 -1.38 -19.04
N TYR A 743 27.35 -1.43 -20.10
CA TYR A 743 26.61 -0.28 -20.62
C TYR A 743 25.19 -0.25 -20.08
N ASN A 744 24.68 0.96 -19.91
CA ASN A 744 23.32 1.19 -19.45
C ASN A 744 22.30 0.67 -20.48
N PRO A 745 21.28 -0.11 -20.06
CA PRO A 745 20.29 -0.69 -20.97
C PRO A 745 19.33 0.31 -21.62
N THR A 746 19.24 1.55 -21.14
CA THR A 746 18.28 2.54 -21.66
C THR A 746 18.92 3.67 -22.47
N LYS A 747 20.25 3.67 -22.63
CA LYS A 747 20.97 4.80 -23.23
C LYS A 747 21.72 4.39 -24.48
N SER A 748 21.51 5.14 -25.56
CA SER A 748 22.45 5.17 -26.67
C SER A 748 23.75 5.86 -26.23
N LEU A 749 24.89 5.36 -26.69
CA LEU A 749 26.20 5.93 -26.40
C LEU A 749 26.85 6.45 -27.68
N ASN A 750 26.27 7.50 -28.26
CA ASN A 750 26.68 8.04 -29.57
C ASN A 750 27.95 8.91 -29.50
N SER A 751 28.79 8.70 -28.49
CA SER A 751 30.00 9.49 -28.26
C SER A 751 31.13 9.05 -29.18
N THR A 752 31.86 10.02 -29.74
CA THR A 752 33.12 9.80 -30.45
C THR A 752 34.25 9.31 -29.53
N ALA A 753 34.10 9.43 -28.21
CA ALA A 753 35.10 9.00 -27.22
C ALA A 753 35.10 7.47 -26.98
N PHE A 754 34.09 6.75 -27.47
CA PHE A 754 34.08 5.29 -27.50
C PHE A 754 34.18 4.80 -28.95
N PRO A 755 35.20 4.01 -29.31
CA PRO A 755 35.41 3.60 -30.70
C PRO A 755 34.47 2.46 -31.13
N TRP A 756 33.16 2.70 -31.26
CA TRP A 756 32.20 1.64 -31.63
C TRP A 756 32.64 0.79 -32.84
N GLY A 757 33.09 1.44 -33.93
CA GLY A 757 33.52 0.78 -35.16
C GLY A 757 34.91 0.13 -35.11
N TYR A 758 35.12 -0.85 -34.23
CA TYR A 758 36.34 -1.68 -34.24
C TYR A 758 36.36 -2.64 -35.43
N ASP A 759 37.56 -2.88 -35.98
CA ASP A 759 37.79 -3.95 -36.95
C ASP A 759 37.58 -5.33 -36.32
N GLU A 760 37.11 -6.28 -37.12
CA GLU A 760 37.01 -7.68 -36.68
C GLU A 760 38.39 -8.30 -36.43
N PHE A 761 38.53 -9.04 -35.34
CA PHE A 761 39.77 -9.71 -34.95
C PHE A 761 39.53 -11.21 -34.67
N PRO A 762 40.56 -12.07 -34.81
CA PRO A 762 40.46 -13.48 -34.48
C PRO A 762 40.04 -13.68 -33.01
N ILE A 763 39.00 -14.48 -32.79
CA ILE A 763 38.47 -14.76 -31.45
C ILE A 763 38.37 -16.25 -31.18
N MET A 764 38.67 -16.63 -29.93
CA MET A 764 38.39 -17.96 -29.38
C MET A 764 38.31 -17.87 -27.86
N TRP A 765 37.22 -18.32 -27.25
CA TRP A 765 37.00 -18.10 -25.81
C TRP A 765 38.06 -18.80 -24.96
N ASP A 766 38.31 -20.07 -25.22
CA ASP A 766 39.38 -20.85 -24.55
C ASP A 766 40.73 -20.81 -25.30
N GLY A 767 40.84 -19.97 -26.35
CA GLY A 767 42.03 -19.86 -27.19
C GLY A 767 42.15 -20.97 -28.24
N ALA A 768 43.04 -20.74 -29.22
CA ALA A 768 43.41 -21.70 -30.25
C ALA A 768 44.82 -21.39 -30.77
N THR A 769 45.38 -22.21 -31.65
CA THR A 769 46.71 -21.95 -32.25
C THR A 769 46.73 -20.58 -32.92
N GLY A 770 47.59 -19.67 -32.44
CA GLY A 770 47.71 -18.30 -32.94
C GLY A 770 46.60 -17.34 -32.49
N ILE A 771 45.70 -17.76 -31.58
CA ILE A 771 44.60 -16.95 -31.04
C ILE A 771 44.64 -16.98 -29.52
N SER A 772 44.70 -15.81 -28.89
CA SER A 772 44.77 -15.65 -27.43
C SER A 772 43.56 -16.21 -26.67
N VAL A 773 43.74 -16.52 -25.38
CA VAL A 773 42.68 -17.05 -24.50
C VAL A 773 41.84 -15.90 -23.92
N TYR A 774 40.64 -15.68 -24.44
CA TYR A 774 39.77 -14.57 -24.06
C TYR A 774 39.07 -14.76 -22.70
N LYS A 775 38.71 -15.99 -22.33
CA LYS A 775 37.99 -16.32 -21.08
C LYS A 775 38.67 -15.75 -19.84
N SER A 776 40.00 -15.82 -19.79
CA SER A 776 40.80 -15.36 -18.64
C SER A 776 40.69 -13.86 -18.38
N GLN A 777 40.43 -13.08 -19.43
CA GLN A 777 40.38 -11.62 -19.37
C GLN A 777 38.97 -11.08 -19.48
N PHE A 778 38.05 -11.75 -20.16
CA PHE A 778 36.75 -11.14 -20.52
C PHE A 778 35.54 -11.78 -19.88
N GLU A 779 35.68 -12.87 -19.12
CA GLU A 779 34.56 -13.41 -18.36
C GLU A 779 34.14 -12.40 -17.27
N VAL A 780 32.84 -12.11 -17.23
CA VAL A 780 32.24 -11.14 -16.32
C VAL A 780 31.23 -11.79 -15.38
N CYS A 781 30.71 -12.98 -15.70
CA CYS A 781 29.86 -13.75 -14.80
C CYS A 781 30.58 -13.95 -13.45
N PRO A 782 29.87 -13.80 -12.32
CA PRO A 782 30.46 -13.93 -11.00
C PRO A 782 31.04 -15.34 -10.77
N PRO A 783 31.91 -15.54 -9.77
CA PRO A 783 32.46 -16.86 -9.43
C PRO A 783 31.36 -17.92 -9.27
N GLY A 784 31.60 -19.14 -9.81
CA GLY A 784 30.61 -20.22 -9.85
C GLY A 784 29.65 -20.15 -11.05
N TYR A 785 29.77 -19.11 -11.88
CA TYR A 785 29.00 -18.91 -13.09
C TYR A 785 29.89 -18.56 -14.28
N ARG A 786 29.40 -18.85 -15.48
CA ARG A 786 30.03 -18.51 -16.76
C ARG A 786 29.00 -18.16 -17.83
N ARG A 787 29.46 -17.57 -18.93
CA ARG A 787 28.61 -17.40 -20.12
C ARG A 787 28.20 -18.76 -20.69
N PRO A 788 26.97 -18.89 -21.23
CA PRO A 788 26.51 -20.10 -21.89
C PRO A 788 27.24 -20.27 -23.22
N THR A 789 27.36 -21.51 -23.68
CA THR A 789 27.90 -21.83 -25.00
C THR A 789 26.78 -21.96 -26.06
N ASP A 790 27.15 -21.76 -27.32
CA ASP A 790 26.42 -22.28 -28.49
C ASP A 790 27.34 -23.23 -29.26
N GLY A 791 27.86 -24.26 -28.57
CA GLY A 791 28.80 -25.24 -29.10
C GLY A 791 30.14 -25.22 -28.36
N TYR A 792 31.22 -25.50 -29.09
CA TYR A 792 32.58 -25.45 -28.58
C TYR A 792 33.06 -24.02 -28.27
N THR A 793 34.05 -23.93 -27.40
CA THR A 793 34.71 -22.68 -26.96
C THR A 793 36.19 -22.60 -27.37
N ASN A 794 36.76 -23.71 -27.85
CA ASN A 794 38.16 -23.84 -28.28
C ASN A 794 38.32 -24.08 -29.79
N LYS A 795 37.21 -24.15 -30.53
CA LYS A 795 37.17 -24.22 -32.00
C LYS A 795 35.86 -23.60 -32.52
N ILE A 796 35.80 -23.39 -33.82
CA ILE A 796 34.60 -22.89 -34.50
C ILE A 796 33.46 -23.90 -34.31
N SER A 797 32.32 -23.40 -33.82
CA SER A 797 31.07 -24.15 -33.69
C SER A 797 30.22 -23.88 -34.90
N ILE A 798 30.03 -24.88 -35.75
CA ILE A 798 29.24 -24.69 -36.95
C ILE A 798 27.77 -24.73 -36.56
N ASN A 799 27.25 -25.80 -35.96
CA ASN A 799 25.83 -25.94 -35.56
C ASN A 799 24.82 -26.13 -36.71
N GLY A 800 25.21 -26.84 -37.78
CA GLY A 800 24.34 -27.13 -38.92
C GLY A 800 25.11 -27.22 -40.23
N TYR A 801 24.41 -27.05 -41.36
CA TYR A 801 25.06 -27.12 -42.66
C TYR A 801 26.01 -25.96 -42.94
N TYR A 802 27.15 -26.26 -43.54
CA TYR A 802 28.13 -25.28 -44.00
C TYR A 802 28.53 -25.54 -45.47
N PRO A 803 28.70 -24.51 -46.31
CA PRO A 803 28.56 -23.08 -46.03
C PRO A 803 27.11 -22.66 -45.83
N TYR A 804 26.85 -21.84 -44.81
CA TYR A 804 25.51 -21.31 -44.54
C TYR A 804 24.97 -20.37 -45.63
N LEU A 805 25.89 -19.78 -46.39
CA LEU A 805 25.62 -18.94 -47.54
C LEU A 805 26.30 -19.57 -48.76
N PRO A 806 25.63 -20.48 -49.48
CA PRO A 806 26.20 -21.13 -50.67
C PRO A 806 26.32 -20.18 -51.87
N ASP A 807 27.14 -20.55 -52.85
CA ASP A 807 27.33 -19.82 -54.11
C ASP A 807 26.08 -19.97 -55.01
N VAL A 808 25.98 -19.08 -56.00
CA VAL A 808 24.93 -19.19 -57.03
C VAL A 808 25.11 -20.51 -57.78
N GLY A 809 24.08 -21.36 -57.78
CA GLY A 809 24.10 -22.65 -58.48
C GLY A 809 24.70 -23.82 -57.69
N SER A 810 24.96 -23.67 -56.39
CA SER A 810 25.37 -24.79 -55.53
C SER A 810 24.33 -25.92 -55.50
N SER A 811 24.82 -27.16 -55.46
CA SER A 811 24.05 -28.39 -55.38
C SER A 811 23.91 -28.89 -53.94
N ALA A 812 23.01 -29.84 -53.69
CA ALA A 812 22.81 -30.43 -52.36
C ALA A 812 24.03 -31.18 -51.80
N THR A 813 25.02 -31.54 -52.63
CA THR A 813 26.27 -32.19 -52.21
C THR A 813 27.36 -31.19 -51.79
N ASP A 814 27.13 -29.89 -51.98
CA ASP A 814 28.11 -28.84 -51.67
C ASP A 814 28.07 -28.40 -50.20
N PHE A 815 27.24 -29.07 -49.39
CA PHE A 815 27.04 -28.77 -47.98
C PHE A 815 27.58 -29.89 -47.09
N GLU A 816 28.39 -29.52 -46.11
CA GLU A 816 28.82 -30.40 -45.02
C GLU A 816 27.85 -30.27 -43.84
N ASP A 817 27.38 -31.40 -43.31
CA ASP A 817 26.45 -31.44 -42.18
C ASP A 817 27.20 -31.45 -40.84
N HIS A 818 27.04 -30.38 -40.05
CA HIS A 818 27.56 -30.28 -38.68
C HIS A 818 26.44 -30.27 -37.63
N LYS A 819 25.33 -30.96 -37.88
CA LYS A 819 24.21 -31.13 -36.92
C LYS A 819 24.68 -31.66 -35.56
N ALA A 820 25.71 -32.51 -35.53
CA ALA A 820 26.24 -33.09 -34.29
C ALA A 820 26.73 -32.02 -33.29
N ASP A 821 27.18 -30.85 -33.76
CA ASP A 821 27.67 -29.77 -32.92
C ASP A 821 26.59 -29.18 -32.01
N ILE A 822 25.32 -29.27 -32.40
CA ILE A 822 24.18 -28.75 -31.63
C ILE A 822 24.12 -29.38 -30.24
N LYS A 823 24.59 -30.62 -30.07
CA LYS A 823 24.61 -31.31 -28.77
C LYS A 823 25.49 -30.61 -27.75
N TYR A 824 26.48 -29.84 -28.19
CA TYR A 824 27.38 -29.05 -27.33
C TYR A 824 26.88 -27.62 -27.09
N SER A 825 25.73 -27.24 -27.65
CA SER A 825 25.13 -25.93 -27.46
C SER A 825 24.24 -25.90 -26.22
N GLU A 826 24.65 -25.11 -25.23
CA GLU A 826 23.86 -24.91 -24.02
C GLU A 826 22.59 -24.13 -24.27
N LEU A 827 22.67 -23.10 -25.12
CA LEU A 827 21.51 -22.30 -25.49
C LEU A 827 20.44 -23.15 -26.20
N ARG A 828 20.84 -24.00 -27.16
CA ARG A 828 19.89 -24.80 -27.96
C ARG A 828 19.29 -25.95 -27.17
N THR A 829 20.13 -26.70 -26.45
CA THR A 829 19.70 -27.92 -25.76
C THR A 829 18.99 -27.67 -24.44
N SER A 830 19.24 -26.52 -23.78
CA SER A 830 18.64 -26.22 -22.49
C SER A 830 17.32 -25.46 -22.60
N LEU A 831 17.11 -24.64 -23.62
CA LEU A 831 15.94 -23.75 -23.73
C LEU A 831 14.81 -24.29 -24.60
N PHE A 832 15.11 -25.12 -25.60
CA PHE A 832 14.13 -25.54 -26.60
C PHE A 832 13.71 -27.00 -26.43
N LEU A 833 12.40 -27.25 -26.57
CA LEU A 833 11.83 -28.60 -26.58
C LEU A 833 12.48 -29.46 -27.67
N VAL A 834 12.67 -28.91 -28.86
CA VAL A 834 13.42 -29.55 -29.94
C VAL A 834 14.57 -28.64 -30.36
N PRO A 835 15.83 -28.97 -29.98
CA PRO A 835 17.00 -28.21 -30.38
C PRO A 835 17.20 -28.25 -31.89
N PHE A 836 17.59 -27.13 -32.49
CA PHE A 836 17.61 -26.96 -33.94
C PHE A 836 18.92 -26.40 -34.49
N ALA A 837 19.19 -26.71 -35.76
CA ALA A 837 20.37 -26.32 -36.51
C ALA A 837 20.23 -24.90 -37.10
N GLY A 838 21.37 -24.29 -37.42
CA GLY A 838 21.44 -23.15 -38.31
C GLY A 838 21.81 -21.82 -37.66
N ASN A 839 22.16 -20.88 -38.54
CA ASN A 839 22.39 -19.46 -38.28
C ASN A 839 21.24 -18.65 -38.87
N ALA A 840 20.59 -17.76 -38.12
CA ALA A 840 19.79 -16.71 -38.73
C ALA A 840 20.70 -15.52 -39.07
N SER A 841 21.19 -15.47 -40.32
CA SER A 841 22.10 -14.42 -40.79
C SER A 841 21.59 -13.02 -40.40
N SER A 842 22.48 -12.22 -39.81
CA SER A 842 22.15 -11.02 -39.04
C SER A 842 21.62 -9.82 -39.84
N ASN A 843 21.65 -9.85 -41.18
CA ASN A 843 21.25 -8.73 -42.04
C ASN A 843 20.58 -9.12 -43.37
N ALA A 844 20.22 -10.39 -43.56
CA ALA A 844 19.63 -10.85 -44.81
C ALA A 844 18.16 -11.20 -44.63
N ASP A 845 17.30 -10.25 -44.95
CA ASP A 845 15.93 -10.55 -45.33
C ASP A 845 16.00 -11.56 -46.49
N TYR A 846 15.62 -12.80 -46.20
CA TYR A 846 15.77 -13.94 -47.12
C TYR A 846 15.16 -13.63 -48.50
N LYS A 847 14.10 -12.81 -48.53
CA LYS A 847 13.41 -12.40 -49.75
C LYS A 847 14.15 -11.36 -50.60
N THR A 848 14.99 -10.50 -50.01
CA THR A 848 15.65 -9.41 -50.77
C THR A 848 17.04 -9.77 -51.25
N THR A 849 17.69 -10.78 -50.64
CA THR A 849 19.08 -11.14 -50.97
C THR A 849 19.21 -12.47 -51.74
N TYR A 850 18.25 -13.41 -51.65
CA TYR A 850 18.44 -14.77 -52.18
C TYR A 850 17.56 -15.16 -53.37
N THR A 851 16.61 -14.32 -53.79
CA THR A 851 15.79 -14.57 -55.00
C THR A 851 16.61 -14.59 -56.29
N ASN A 852 17.81 -14.01 -56.26
CA ASN A 852 18.66 -13.86 -57.44
C ASN A 852 19.89 -14.79 -57.39
N VAL A 853 20.05 -15.58 -56.32
CA VAL A 853 21.27 -16.37 -56.04
C VAL A 853 20.97 -17.86 -55.94
N VAL A 854 19.79 -18.26 -55.45
CA VAL A 854 19.42 -19.69 -55.34
C VAL A 854 18.11 -19.89 -56.10
N SER A 855 18.20 -20.32 -57.36
CA SER A 855 17.07 -20.38 -58.30
C SER A 855 16.02 -21.46 -57.96
N THR A 856 16.29 -22.35 -57.02
CA THR A 856 15.35 -23.35 -56.51
C THR A 856 15.77 -23.75 -55.09
N ASN A 857 14.81 -24.06 -54.22
CA ASN A 857 14.83 -24.62 -52.84
C ASN A 857 15.99 -25.56 -52.38
N THR A 858 17.24 -25.35 -52.73
CA THR A 858 18.32 -26.36 -52.59
C THR A 858 19.39 -26.02 -51.55
N GLY A 859 19.36 -24.83 -50.94
CA GLY A 859 20.19 -24.50 -49.77
C GLY A 859 19.48 -24.80 -48.44
N PRO A 860 20.17 -25.33 -47.40
CA PRO A 860 19.62 -25.51 -46.06
C PRO A 860 19.43 -24.14 -45.37
N GLY A 861 18.30 -23.50 -45.68
CA GLY A 861 17.90 -22.22 -45.11
C GLY A 861 17.80 -22.25 -43.58
N THR A 862 17.95 -21.07 -42.99
CA THR A 862 17.90 -20.77 -41.55
C THR A 862 16.64 -21.35 -40.90
N TYR A 863 16.78 -22.18 -39.87
CA TYR A 863 15.66 -22.87 -39.24
C TYR A 863 14.81 -21.93 -38.34
N PRO A 864 13.47 -22.14 -38.28
CA PRO A 864 12.72 -23.10 -39.06
C PRO A 864 12.28 -22.52 -40.42
N TYR A 865 12.80 -23.06 -41.52
CA TYR A 865 12.27 -22.81 -42.87
C TYR A 865 11.24 -23.91 -43.21
N GLY A 866 9.97 -23.63 -42.94
CA GLY A 866 8.84 -24.42 -43.45
C GLY A 866 8.40 -23.94 -44.83
N LYS A 867 7.57 -24.75 -45.54
CA LYS A 867 6.91 -24.31 -46.78
C LYS A 867 6.24 -22.94 -46.51
N SER A 868 6.56 -21.94 -47.33
CA SER A 868 6.01 -20.56 -47.23
C SER A 868 6.44 -19.72 -46.01
N GLY A 869 7.51 -20.07 -45.29
CA GLY A 869 8.06 -19.23 -44.20
C GLY A 869 7.26 -19.28 -42.89
N THR A 870 6.31 -20.20 -42.78
CA THR A 870 5.37 -20.38 -41.65
C THR A 870 6.05 -20.73 -40.33
N ALA A 871 7.25 -21.29 -40.38
CA ALA A 871 7.89 -21.93 -39.24
C ALA A 871 8.80 -21.01 -38.40
N ARG A 872 9.03 -19.73 -38.77
CA ARG A 872 9.75 -18.74 -37.92
C ARG A 872 9.01 -18.35 -36.63
N LYS A 873 7.78 -18.84 -36.42
CA LYS A 873 6.89 -18.48 -35.31
C LYS A 873 7.41 -19.04 -33.98
N GLN A 874 6.90 -18.52 -32.86
CA GLN A 874 7.16 -19.04 -31.50
C GLN A 874 7.17 -20.58 -31.50
N LEU A 875 8.09 -21.20 -30.75
CA LEU A 875 8.16 -22.66 -30.60
C LEU A 875 7.34 -23.12 -29.39
N LYS A 876 6.87 -24.37 -29.40
CA LYS A 876 6.19 -24.95 -28.23
C LYS A 876 7.05 -24.77 -26.98
N ASN A 877 6.37 -24.49 -25.87
CA ASN A 877 6.94 -24.16 -24.58
C ASN A 877 7.74 -22.83 -24.51
N THR A 878 7.40 -21.88 -25.39
CA THR A 878 7.84 -20.49 -25.28
C THR A 878 6.62 -19.56 -25.32
N SER A 879 6.64 -18.48 -24.54
CA SER A 879 5.58 -17.46 -24.54
C SER A 879 6.20 -16.07 -24.41
N PHE A 880 5.74 -15.12 -25.22
CA PHE A 880 6.14 -13.72 -25.08
C PHE A 880 5.13 -13.00 -24.18
N THR A 881 5.59 -12.45 -23.06
CA THR A 881 4.73 -12.21 -21.89
C THR A 881 5.30 -11.12 -20.98
N PHE A 882 4.44 -10.57 -20.11
CA PHE A 882 4.82 -9.86 -18.91
C PHE A 882 5.15 -10.84 -17.78
N TYR A 883 5.96 -10.39 -16.82
CA TYR A 883 6.46 -11.24 -15.76
C TYR A 883 6.26 -10.57 -14.41
N SER A 884 5.63 -11.26 -13.46
CA SER A 884 5.26 -10.71 -12.15
C SER A 884 6.31 -11.10 -11.11
N ASP A 885 7.19 -10.18 -10.74
CA ASP A 885 8.34 -10.44 -9.87
C ASP A 885 8.43 -9.50 -8.67
N GLY A 886 7.40 -8.68 -8.44
CA GLY A 886 7.36 -7.67 -7.40
C GLY A 886 8.01 -6.36 -7.84
N PHE A 887 8.57 -6.29 -9.06
CA PHE A 887 9.11 -5.07 -9.65
C PHE A 887 8.29 -4.60 -10.85
N PHE A 888 8.05 -5.49 -11.83
CA PHE A 888 7.37 -5.15 -13.08
C PHE A 888 5.86 -4.96 -12.90
N ASP A 889 5.20 -5.88 -12.21
CA ASP A 889 3.74 -5.95 -12.02
C ASP A 889 3.16 -4.84 -11.14
N ARG A 890 4.02 -4.08 -10.46
CA ARG A 890 3.64 -2.99 -9.54
C ARG A 890 3.81 -1.59 -10.13
N ARG A 891 4.41 -1.47 -11.32
CA ARG A 891 4.81 -0.19 -11.91
C ARG A 891 4.02 0.13 -13.17
N PRO A 892 3.98 1.41 -13.61
CA PRO A 892 3.26 1.81 -14.79
C PRO A 892 3.94 1.24 -16.04
N ILE A 893 3.22 0.35 -16.72
CA ILE A 893 3.65 -0.21 -18.00
C ILE A 893 3.58 0.89 -19.07
N LYS A 894 4.69 1.16 -19.74
CA LYS A 894 4.84 2.22 -20.75
C LYS A 894 5.42 1.65 -22.04
N GLU A 895 5.23 2.37 -23.15
CA GLU A 895 5.84 1.99 -24.42
C GLU A 895 7.34 2.30 -24.43
N ALA A 896 8.14 1.24 -24.57
CA ALA A 896 9.57 1.35 -24.82
C ALA A 896 9.85 1.67 -26.30
N SER A 897 9.06 1.08 -27.19
CA SER A 897 9.02 1.35 -28.62
C SER A 897 7.64 0.94 -29.15
N LEU A 898 7.31 1.26 -30.40
CA LEU A 898 5.98 1.00 -30.97
C LEU A 898 5.60 -0.48 -30.82
N GLY A 899 4.59 -0.76 -29.99
CA GLY A 899 4.11 -2.12 -29.72
C GLY A 899 4.95 -2.95 -28.74
N ASN A 900 5.88 -2.31 -28.01
CA ASN A 900 6.76 -2.97 -27.05
C ASN A 900 6.79 -2.24 -25.71
N TYR A 901 6.85 -3.00 -24.61
CA TYR A 901 6.55 -2.45 -23.29
C TYR A 901 7.60 -2.74 -22.22
N GLY A 902 7.67 -1.84 -21.25
CA GLY A 902 8.43 -2.03 -20.03
C GLY A 902 8.01 -1.07 -18.93
N VAL A 903 8.68 -1.17 -17.79
CA VAL A 903 8.54 -0.25 -16.65
C VAL A 903 9.89 0.37 -16.35
N SER A 904 9.91 1.54 -15.69
CA SER A 904 11.15 2.22 -15.31
C SER A 904 12.06 2.54 -16.52
N LEU A 905 11.46 2.96 -17.65
CA LEU A 905 12.11 3.12 -18.96
C LEU A 905 13.22 4.20 -19.05
N GLY A 906 13.46 4.96 -17.99
CA GLY A 906 14.44 6.07 -17.95
C GLY A 906 15.75 5.74 -17.24
N ASN A 907 15.95 4.53 -16.74
CA ASN A 907 17.10 4.20 -15.92
C ASN A 907 17.60 2.76 -16.07
N SER A 908 18.78 2.48 -15.51
CA SER A 908 19.44 1.18 -15.57
C SER A 908 18.69 0.04 -14.86
N LYS A 909 17.64 0.32 -14.09
CA LYS A 909 16.74 -0.68 -13.47
C LYS A 909 15.55 -1.02 -14.36
N VAL A 910 15.54 -0.57 -15.62
CA VAL A 910 14.47 -0.86 -16.59
C VAL A 910 14.16 -2.36 -16.63
N ALA A 911 12.87 -2.66 -16.68
CA ALA A 911 12.38 -4.01 -16.84
C ALA A 911 11.45 -4.09 -18.04
N TYR A 912 11.61 -5.12 -18.86
CA TYR A 912 10.89 -5.29 -20.12
C TYR A 912 10.05 -6.56 -20.10
N GLN A 913 8.99 -6.56 -20.90
CA GLN A 913 8.38 -7.80 -21.37
C GLN A 913 9.43 -8.70 -22.05
N GLY A 914 9.14 -9.99 -22.24
CA GLY A 914 10.15 -10.92 -22.72
C GLY A 914 9.61 -12.31 -22.99
N VAL A 915 10.52 -13.28 -23.14
CA VAL A 915 10.16 -14.67 -23.43
C VAL A 915 10.27 -15.51 -22.17
N LEU A 916 9.18 -16.16 -21.80
CA LEU A 916 9.16 -17.25 -20.83
C LEU A 916 9.44 -18.57 -21.56
N TYR A 917 10.53 -19.23 -21.17
CA TYR A 917 10.85 -20.60 -21.56
C TYR A 917 10.40 -21.54 -20.45
N TYR A 918 9.75 -22.64 -20.81
CA TYR A 918 9.29 -23.62 -19.83
C TYR A 918 9.46 -25.07 -20.32
N ASN A 919 9.47 -25.98 -19.37
CA ASN A 919 9.31 -27.40 -19.59
C ASN A 919 8.20 -27.86 -18.64
N PHE A 920 7.08 -28.26 -19.23
CA PHE A 920 5.85 -28.54 -18.50
C PHE A 920 5.30 -29.91 -18.88
N ASP A 921 5.26 -30.81 -17.90
CA ASP A 921 4.61 -32.11 -17.97
C ASP A 921 4.08 -32.46 -16.57
N ALA A 922 2.79 -32.18 -16.36
CA ALA A 922 2.13 -32.45 -15.08
C ALA A 922 2.10 -33.95 -14.74
N SER A 923 2.08 -34.84 -15.74
CA SER A 923 2.08 -36.30 -15.50
C SER A 923 3.41 -36.77 -14.91
N LYS A 924 4.51 -36.07 -15.23
CA LYS A 924 5.86 -36.35 -14.74
C LYS A 924 6.32 -35.38 -13.64
N LYS A 925 5.44 -34.49 -13.18
CA LYS A 925 5.74 -33.44 -12.20
C LYS A 925 6.89 -32.52 -12.60
N ILE A 926 6.92 -32.13 -13.88
CA ILE A 926 7.92 -31.22 -14.45
C ILE A 926 7.28 -29.84 -14.66
N TYR A 927 7.81 -28.81 -13.98
CA TYR A 927 7.21 -27.46 -13.93
C TYR A 927 8.23 -26.32 -14.15
N ARG A 928 9.37 -26.63 -14.76
CA ARG A 928 10.54 -25.74 -14.79
C ARG A 928 10.31 -24.56 -15.73
N SER A 929 10.64 -23.35 -15.29
CA SER A 929 10.50 -22.14 -16.11
C SER A 929 11.60 -21.11 -15.84
N VAL A 930 11.89 -20.27 -16.85
CA VAL A 930 12.81 -19.14 -16.78
C VAL A 930 12.40 -18.03 -17.74
N PHE A 931 12.57 -16.79 -17.31
CA PHE A 931 12.20 -15.61 -18.08
C PHE A 931 13.44 -14.87 -18.61
N PHE A 932 13.39 -14.53 -19.90
CA PHE A 932 14.41 -13.77 -20.61
C PHE A 932 13.79 -12.45 -21.09
N PRO A 933 14.10 -11.30 -20.45
CA PRO A 933 13.57 -10.00 -20.86
C PRO A 933 14.02 -9.62 -22.28
N ALA A 934 13.19 -8.85 -22.97
CA ALA A 934 13.48 -8.31 -24.29
C ALA A 934 14.40 -7.08 -24.17
N THR A 935 15.63 -7.31 -23.76
CA THR A 935 16.56 -6.27 -23.29
C THR A 935 16.93 -5.22 -24.33
N GLY A 936 16.94 -5.57 -25.61
CA GLY A 936 17.61 -4.80 -26.65
C GLY A 936 19.13 -5.03 -26.65
N ARG A 937 19.85 -4.21 -27.42
CA ARG A 937 21.33 -4.20 -27.53
C ARG A 937 21.84 -2.82 -27.97
N LEU A 938 23.15 -2.58 -27.89
CA LEU A 938 23.79 -1.42 -28.52
C LEU A 938 24.48 -1.79 -29.83
N ASN A 939 24.24 -0.98 -30.86
CA ASN A 939 24.79 -1.13 -32.20
C ASN A 939 26.32 -1.03 -32.22
N ASN A 940 26.98 -1.98 -32.89
CA ASN A 940 28.44 -2.06 -32.97
C ASN A 940 29.13 -0.98 -33.81
N LYS A 941 28.42 -0.06 -34.47
CA LYS A 941 29.03 1.04 -35.24
C LYS A 941 28.67 2.41 -34.69
N SER A 942 27.45 2.56 -34.19
CA SER A 942 26.89 3.84 -33.79
C SER A 942 26.66 3.97 -32.28
N GLY A 943 26.63 2.86 -31.53
CA GLY A 943 26.27 2.87 -30.12
C GLY A 943 24.79 3.13 -29.83
N ASN A 944 23.95 3.14 -30.87
CA ASN A 944 22.52 3.32 -30.71
C ASN A 944 21.87 2.13 -30.02
N LEU A 945 20.92 2.41 -29.13
CA LEU A 945 20.05 1.41 -28.54
C LEU A 945 19.06 0.87 -29.57
N GLU A 946 19.04 -0.45 -29.74
CA GLU A 946 18.19 -1.17 -30.69
C GLU A 946 17.23 -2.12 -29.97
N SER A 947 15.99 -2.21 -30.48
CA SER A 947 14.99 -3.22 -30.11
C SER A 947 14.60 -3.31 -28.63
N ALA A 948 14.75 -2.22 -27.86
CA ALA A 948 14.35 -2.16 -26.45
C ALA A 948 12.88 -2.56 -26.25
N GLY A 949 12.65 -3.55 -25.39
CA GLY A 949 11.32 -4.13 -25.12
C GLY A 949 10.80 -5.09 -26.18
N SER A 950 11.50 -5.24 -27.32
CA SER A 950 11.05 -6.05 -28.46
C SER A 950 11.82 -7.36 -28.62
N THR A 951 13.13 -7.31 -28.41
CA THR A 951 14.02 -8.44 -28.64
C THR A 951 15.11 -8.49 -27.59
N GLY A 952 15.30 -9.65 -26.97
CA GLY A 952 16.44 -9.89 -26.09
C GLY A 952 17.61 -10.44 -26.88
N TYR A 953 18.80 -9.88 -26.68
CA TYR A 953 20.04 -10.37 -27.28
C TYR A 953 20.99 -10.82 -26.19
N TYR A 954 21.48 -12.05 -26.32
CA TYR A 954 22.26 -12.72 -25.29
C TYR A 954 23.55 -13.31 -25.86
N TRP A 955 24.68 -12.91 -25.29
CA TRP A 955 25.97 -13.44 -25.70
C TRP A 955 26.16 -14.90 -25.29
N SER A 956 26.73 -15.68 -26.21
CA SER A 956 27.39 -16.95 -25.88
C SER A 956 28.91 -16.79 -25.83
N SER A 957 29.59 -17.80 -25.30
CA SER A 957 31.05 -17.94 -25.37
C SER A 957 31.53 -18.71 -26.60
N SER A 958 30.66 -19.04 -27.55
CA SER A 958 31.02 -19.82 -28.74
C SER A 958 31.26 -18.93 -29.96
N VAL A 959 32.26 -19.30 -30.75
CA VAL A 959 32.59 -18.65 -32.02
C VAL A 959 31.98 -19.46 -33.15
N GLY A 960 31.41 -18.81 -34.16
CA GLY A 960 30.92 -19.51 -35.35
C GLY A 960 31.68 -19.17 -36.62
N PRO A 961 31.34 -19.85 -37.72
CA PRO A 961 32.10 -19.75 -38.95
C PRO A 961 31.88 -18.42 -39.65
N GLY A 962 32.94 -17.88 -40.27
CA GLY A 962 32.85 -16.66 -41.05
C GLY A 962 32.23 -16.85 -42.43
N TYR A 963 31.71 -15.77 -43.01
CA TYR A 963 31.35 -15.67 -44.43
C TYR A 963 32.04 -14.44 -45.01
N ASN A 964 33.10 -14.68 -45.77
CA ASN A 964 33.98 -13.61 -46.27
C ASN A 964 33.99 -13.53 -47.81
N ARG A 965 32.87 -13.90 -48.43
CA ARG A 965 32.71 -13.88 -49.89
C ARG A 965 32.54 -12.45 -50.39
N SER A 966 33.18 -12.11 -51.51
CA SER A 966 33.13 -10.78 -52.13
C SER A 966 31.73 -10.34 -52.54
N GLU A 967 30.87 -11.29 -52.88
CA GLU A 967 29.49 -11.14 -53.33
C GLU A 967 28.57 -10.63 -52.21
N LEU A 968 29.01 -10.70 -50.95
CA LEU A 968 28.32 -10.14 -49.79
C LEU A 968 28.53 -8.63 -49.65
N ILE A 969 29.34 -8.03 -50.54
CA ILE A 969 29.54 -6.58 -50.64
C ILE A 969 28.62 -6.06 -51.74
N SER A 970 27.65 -5.22 -51.36
CA SER A 970 26.72 -4.59 -52.30
C SER A 970 26.68 -3.09 -52.08
N GLY A 971 27.29 -2.33 -52.98
CA GLY A 971 27.43 -0.88 -52.84
C GLY A 971 28.20 -0.52 -51.56
N THR A 972 27.61 0.29 -50.69
CA THR A 972 28.18 0.67 -49.39
C THR A 972 27.96 -0.38 -48.28
N ASN A 973 27.21 -1.46 -48.55
CA ASN A 973 26.90 -2.48 -47.56
C ASN A 973 27.91 -3.63 -47.65
N ASP A 974 28.85 -3.70 -46.70
CA ASP A 974 29.67 -4.89 -46.47
C ASP A 974 28.96 -5.79 -45.45
N ARG A 975 28.53 -6.97 -45.90
CA ARG A 975 27.85 -7.98 -45.07
C ARG A 975 28.74 -9.17 -44.72
N ARG A 976 30.05 -9.06 -45.00
CA ARG A 976 31.01 -10.10 -44.60
C ARG A 976 31.17 -10.07 -43.09
N MET A 977 31.48 -11.24 -42.54
CA MET A 977 31.86 -11.40 -41.15
C MET A 977 32.90 -12.51 -41.11
N ARG A 978 34.14 -12.15 -40.85
CA ARG A 978 35.31 -13.03 -40.78
C ARG A 978 35.37 -13.75 -39.44
N TYR A 979 35.06 -13.01 -38.37
CA TYR A 979 35.10 -13.49 -37.01
C TYR A 979 33.81 -13.06 -36.31
N GLY A 980 32.95 -14.01 -35.95
CA GLY A 980 31.67 -13.75 -35.30
C GLY A 980 31.44 -14.67 -34.12
N ALA A 981 30.82 -14.13 -33.07
CA ALA A 981 30.40 -14.92 -31.92
C ALA A 981 28.91 -15.26 -32.03
N TRP A 982 28.53 -16.44 -31.55
CA TRP A 982 27.14 -16.85 -31.45
C TRP A 982 26.41 -16.04 -30.38
N SER A 983 25.17 -15.68 -30.68
CA SER A 983 24.26 -14.97 -29.79
C SER A 983 22.84 -15.51 -29.95
N LEU A 984 22.08 -15.53 -28.86
CA LEU A 984 20.65 -15.82 -28.89
C LEU A 984 19.88 -14.52 -29.04
N GLU A 985 19.00 -14.50 -30.03
CA GLU A 985 17.93 -13.52 -30.20
C GLU A 985 16.60 -14.14 -29.80
N SER A 986 15.97 -13.56 -28.80
CA SER A 986 14.75 -14.05 -28.15
C SER A 986 13.66 -12.99 -28.25
N ALA A 987 12.67 -13.19 -29.12
CA ALA A 987 11.65 -12.18 -29.44
C ALA A 987 10.23 -12.76 -29.60
N TYR A 988 9.26 -11.85 -29.70
CA TYR A 988 7.91 -12.17 -30.13
C TYR A 988 7.92 -12.68 -31.58
N ASN A 989 7.41 -13.90 -31.80
CA ASN A 989 7.34 -14.55 -33.12
C ASN A 989 8.68 -14.82 -33.84
N ALA A 990 9.81 -14.80 -33.12
CA ALA A 990 11.09 -15.25 -33.68
C ALA A 990 12.08 -15.63 -32.56
N HIS A 991 12.66 -16.83 -32.67
CA HIS A 991 13.80 -17.27 -31.87
C HIS A 991 14.94 -17.62 -32.82
N ASN A 992 16.06 -16.92 -32.70
CA ASN A 992 17.16 -17.06 -33.65
C ASN A 992 18.49 -17.22 -32.92
N MET A 993 19.31 -18.15 -33.39
CA MET A 993 20.73 -18.14 -33.07
C MET A 993 21.45 -17.40 -34.19
N ARG A 994 22.19 -16.36 -33.84
CA ARG A 994 22.82 -15.46 -34.81
C ARG A 994 24.30 -15.33 -34.56
N LEU A 995 25.05 -15.29 -35.66
CA LEU A 995 26.40 -14.74 -35.60
C LEU A 995 26.35 -13.23 -35.55
N SER A 996 27.03 -12.69 -34.53
CA SER A 996 27.08 -11.27 -34.23
C SER A 996 28.52 -10.78 -34.16
N TYR A 997 28.72 -9.56 -34.64
CA TYR A 997 30.00 -8.87 -34.52
C TYR A 997 30.32 -8.61 -33.05
N GLN A 998 31.58 -8.80 -32.65
CA GLN A 998 32.05 -8.70 -31.27
C GLN A 998 31.75 -7.35 -30.62
N GLY A 999 31.71 -6.29 -31.43
CA GLY A 999 31.48 -4.92 -30.98
C GLY A 999 30.05 -4.61 -30.55
N PHE A 1000 29.06 -5.48 -30.83
CA PHE A 1000 27.71 -5.29 -30.29
C PHE A 1000 27.74 -5.43 -28.78
N ALA A 1001 27.05 -4.54 -28.05
CA ALA A 1001 26.85 -4.74 -26.63
C ALA A 1001 25.50 -5.42 -26.39
N GLN A 1002 25.50 -6.62 -25.80
CA GLN A 1002 24.30 -7.43 -25.55
C GLN A 1002 24.21 -7.85 -24.09
N ALA A 1003 23.05 -8.34 -23.65
CA ALA A 1003 22.90 -8.85 -22.29
C ALA A 1003 23.67 -10.18 -22.12
N ILE A 1004 23.95 -10.53 -20.87
CA ILE A 1004 24.54 -11.83 -20.50
C ILE A 1004 23.62 -12.50 -19.48
N ARG A 1005 23.28 -13.75 -19.79
CA ARG A 1005 22.55 -14.68 -18.93
C ARG A 1005 23.47 -15.84 -18.58
N CYS A 1006 23.95 -15.92 -17.34
CA CYS A 1006 24.94 -16.93 -16.98
C CYS A 1006 24.35 -18.33 -16.75
N VAL A 1007 25.19 -19.34 -16.92
CA VAL A 1007 24.96 -20.72 -16.48
C VAL A 1007 25.91 -21.08 -15.34
N ARG A 1008 25.56 -22.12 -14.59
CA ARG A 1008 26.43 -22.69 -13.56
C ARG A 1008 27.69 -23.29 -14.19
N GLU A 1009 28.84 -23.12 -13.53
CA GLU A 1009 30.12 -23.70 -13.98
C GLU A 1009 30.21 -25.22 -13.86
#